data_AF-A0AAP5B6X5-F1
#
_entry.id   AF-A0AAP5B6X5-F1
#
_cell.length_a   1.000
_cell.length_b   1.000
_cell.length_c   1.000
_cell.angle_alpha   90.00
_cell.angle_beta   90.00
_cell.angle_gamma   90.00
#
_symmetry.space_group_name_H-M   'P 1'
#
loop_
_entity.id
_entity.type
_entity.pdbx_description
1 polymer ?
#
loop_
_entity_poly.entity_id
_entity_poly.type
_entity_poly.pdbx_seq_one_letter_code
_entity_poly.pdbx_strand_id
1 'polypeptide(L)'
;MHRSLVRSGVAAAVAFALFQLGGCGGGGSSSTSSSTPTVTATSVNGTVATGSAVVGATVTLTDATGAQATTATNTQGAYTISVKGMTAPFLIVASDATGISTPLVSVLAKLPNGTAPAVANVTTLTTAIAAMLTASGNPLDLASTTALAKVTLPSVQIATITLDAILTKILAQNGIQTAGFDPIGVAFTPNHTGADAVIDTVSVVSAANGGLLLLSNATPGTTVALNNQTSQSVTLAAPPAAANYLEPLASLLTACAASGTLNTSCSPAIDSAYLENGSTDLAVAHGLTEATFNGAVFGSPKTLAFFTRNGKQLALVQLPVTLASGTAAGVLYTIAQQLSTPVTLANGTQLGWDLIGNQSQFAVSIMSQIQRRTFLDSKLNDVNRYESGLTIAIPTASNPTVYSASVTGPGLAAPVWLMQRNALGSSSLGLSDLPLSAAPVSPATTSSNTELYRWSWQSLSSTANFTPAASSGYYSAQSIDASTVPLYSTYTVTFYDQNGVQLGQSSIINPGSPLNAAAGSAVAWPTLLPDFATQFLTPAGSLAGAQYAMSVTWSSLVNGQNLAYPVTSVQIQASPGTGSGSTTAIDGFSISAPNNTSVGQFQTTVFAGVNAGGVQTCTNCPFPALTSGGSRLVQLGGGQNGITYYDLTKYND
;
A
#
# COMPACT_ATOMS: atom_id res chain seq x y z
N MET A 1 30.02 75.85 25.73
CA MET A 1 29.89 74.58 26.49
C MET A 1 29.95 73.44 25.45
N HIS A 2 31.12 73.18 24.87
CA HIS A 2 32.18 72.21 25.28
C HIS A 2 31.78 70.76 24.96
N ARG A 3 32.40 69.98 24.06
CA ARG A 3 33.57 70.07 23.15
C ARG A 3 33.35 69.02 22.03
N SER A 4 33.52 69.28 20.72
CA SER A 4 34.77 69.44 19.92
C SER A 4 35.39 68.09 19.45
N LEU A 5 35.34 67.77 18.13
CA LEU A 5 36.47 67.65 17.16
C LEU A 5 36.62 66.16 16.70
N VAL A 6 37.06 65.74 15.50
CA VAL A 6 37.60 66.36 14.28
C VAL A 6 37.66 65.35 13.12
N ARG A 7 37.46 65.89 11.91
CA ARG A 7 37.95 65.61 10.54
C ARG A 7 38.63 64.28 10.11
N SER A 8 38.49 64.10 8.78
CA SER A 8 39.39 63.44 7.80
C SER A 8 39.28 61.91 7.79
N GLY A 9 39.07 61.20 6.69
CA GLY A 9 39.47 61.39 5.30
C GLY A 9 40.05 60.05 4.81
N VAL A 10 40.16 59.87 3.48
CA VAL A 10 40.84 58.78 2.75
C VAL A 10 39.93 57.64 2.22
N ALA A 11 39.90 57.58 0.90
CA ALA A 11 39.47 56.48 0.07
C ALA A 11 40.50 55.34 0.06
N ALA A 12 40.04 54.08 -0.01
CA ALA A 12 40.84 52.97 -0.47
C ALA A 12 39.94 51.92 -1.16
N ALA A 13 40.24 51.68 -2.43
CA ALA A 13 39.68 50.62 -3.25
C ALA A 13 40.43 49.31 -3.00
N VAL A 14 39.73 48.17 -2.92
CA VAL A 14 40.27 46.80 -3.08
C VAL A 14 39.11 45.95 -3.65
N ALA A 15 39.04 45.80 -4.97
CA ALA A 15 39.58 44.69 -5.78
C ALA A 15 38.69 43.43 -5.77
N PHE A 16 37.85 43.35 -6.81
CA PHE A 16 37.18 42.14 -7.31
C PHE A 16 38.25 41.19 -7.88
N ALA A 17 38.40 40.00 -7.32
CA ALA A 17 39.23 38.94 -7.90
C ALA A 17 38.34 37.93 -8.63
N LEU A 18 38.17 38.14 -9.95
CA LEU A 18 37.77 37.08 -10.88
C LEU A 18 38.94 36.14 -11.08
N PHE A 19 38.83 34.88 -10.65
CA PHE A 19 39.72 33.83 -11.13
C PHE A 19 39.18 33.27 -12.46
N GLN A 20 39.71 33.84 -13.54
CA GLN A 20 39.77 33.22 -14.86
C GLN A 20 40.79 32.08 -14.79
N LEU A 21 40.37 30.84 -15.06
CA LEU A 21 41.32 29.78 -15.41
C LEU A 21 41.64 29.91 -16.90
N GLY A 22 42.86 30.38 -17.17
CA GLY A 22 43.44 30.45 -18.51
C GLY A 22 43.71 29.06 -19.07
N GLY A 23 43.29 28.85 -20.31
CA GLY A 23 43.82 27.80 -21.16
C GLY A 23 45.29 28.08 -21.46
N CYS A 24 46.15 27.15 -21.07
CA CYS A 24 47.51 27.07 -21.57
C CYS A 24 47.53 25.97 -22.65
N GLY A 25 47.61 26.39 -23.91
CA GLY A 25 48.12 25.55 -24.98
C GLY A 25 49.64 25.63 -24.99
N GLY A 26 50.31 24.48 -25.08
CA GLY A 26 51.76 24.45 -25.28
C GLY A 26 52.39 23.06 -25.14
N GLY A 27 52.75 22.48 -26.29
CA GLY A 27 54.01 21.75 -26.47
C GLY A 27 54.03 20.26 -26.13
N GLY A 28 54.20 19.42 -27.15
CA GLY A 28 54.29 17.97 -27.02
C GLY A 28 55.56 17.47 -26.33
N SER A 29 55.39 16.34 -25.64
CA SER A 29 56.43 15.33 -25.44
C SER A 29 55.71 14.00 -25.24
N SER A 30 56.01 13.07 -26.13
CA SER A 30 55.49 11.71 -26.15
C SER A 30 55.92 10.95 -24.89
N SER A 31 55.08 10.98 -23.86
CA SER A 31 55.11 10.00 -22.77
C SER A 31 53.93 9.08 -22.96
N THR A 32 54.21 7.82 -23.27
CA THR A 32 53.25 6.72 -23.24
C THR A 32 52.68 6.62 -21.83
N SER A 33 51.59 7.34 -21.56
CA SER A 33 50.83 7.20 -20.33
C SER A 33 50.19 5.83 -20.37
N SER A 34 50.80 4.90 -19.63
CA SER A 34 50.20 3.66 -19.23
C SER A 34 48.87 3.97 -18.55
N SER A 35 47.77 3.75 -19.28
CA SER A 35 46.44 3.71 -18.69
C SER A 35 46.44 2.55 -17.70
N THR A 36 46.72 2.84 -16.42
CA THR A 36 46.38 1.91 -15.35
C THR A 36 44.87 1.64 -15.49
N PRO A 37 44.44 0.39 -15.67
CA PRO A 37 43.03 0.10 -15.81
C PRO A 37 42.32 0.59 -14.55
N THR A 38 41.40 1.54 -14.70
CA THR A 38 40.53 1.96 -13.60
C THR A 38 39.76 0.73 -13.13
N VAL A 39 40.16 0.19 -11.98
CA VAL A 39 39.46 -0.90 -11.33
C VAL A 39 38.12 -0.33 -10.85
N THR A 40 37.03 -1.01 -11.19
CA THR A 40 35.67 -0.65 -10.76
C THR A 40 35.19 -1.64 -9.71
N ALA A 41 34.27 -1.20 -8.85
CA ALA A 41 33.65 -2.06 -7.85
C ALA A 41 33.06 -3.33 -8.49
N THR A 42 33.27 -4.48 -7.86
CA THR A 42 32.78 -5.79 -8.35
C THR A 42 31.55 -6.28 -7.60
N SER A 43 31.12 -5.58 -6.56
CA SER A 43 29.89 -5.83 -5.82
C SER A 43 29.16 -4.53 -5.47
N VAL A 44 27.85 -4.64 -5.25
CA VAL A 44 26.97 -3.60 -4.72
C VAL A 44 26.43 -4.09 -3.39
N ASN A 45 26.57 -3.27 -2.35
CA ASN A 45 26.06 -3.50 -1.02
C ASN A 45 24.98 -2.45 -0.71
N GLY A 46 24.06 -2.76 0.20
CA GLY A 46 23.07 -1.80 0.65
C GLY A 46 22.17 -2.34 1.74
N THR A 47 21.27 -1.49 2.20
CA THR A 47 20.24 -1.84 3.18
C THR A 47 18.85 -1.60 2.59
N VAL A 48 17.93 -2.54 2.78
CA VAL A 48 16.52 -2.38 2.44
C VAL A 48 15.73 -1.98 3.69
N ALA A 49 15.05 -0.83 3.65
CA ALA A 49 14.29 -0.34 4.80
C ALA A 49 13.08 0.53 4.44
N THR A 50 12.00 0.40 5.21
CA THR A 50 10.79 1.26 5.15
C THR A 50 10.57 2.07 6.43
N GLY A 51 11.66 2.36 7.16
CA GLY A 51 11.66 2.84 8.55
C GLY A 51 12.16 1.78 9.52
N SER A 52 12.10 0.51 9.10
CA SER A 52 12.79 -0.60 9.75
C SER A 52 13.42 -1.49 8.69
N ALA A 53 14.38 -2.32 9.10
CA ALA A 53 14.98 -3.33 8.24
C ALA A 53 13.90 -4.25 7.64
N VAL A 54 13.86 -4.36 6.31
CA VAL A 54 13.00 -5.36 5.65
C VAL A 54 13.78 -6.67 5.58
N VAL A 55 13.45 -7.61 6.45
CA VAL A 55 14.14 -8.90 6.59
C VAL A 55 13.66 -9.90 5.54
N GLY A 56 14.60 -10.62 4.91
CA GLY A 56 14.27 -11.63 3.90
C GLY A 56 13.68 -11.08 2.60
N ALA A 57 13.80 -9.77 2.35
CA ALA A 57 13.39 -9.16 1.10
C ALA A 57 14.21 -9.74 -0.06
N THR A 58 13.54 -10.10 -1.15
CA THR A 58 14.23 -10.51 -2.39
C THR A 58 14.71 -9.26 -3.10
N VAL A 59 16.03 -9.13 -3.26
CA VAL A 59 16.66 -7.98 -3.93
C VAL A 59 17.16 -8.43 -5.29
N THR A 60 16.63 -7.83 -6.35
CA THR A 60 17.02 -8.08 -7.74
C THR A 60 17.65 -6.83 -8.33
N LEU A 61 18.88 -6.99 -8.83
CA LEU A 61 19.62 -5.97 -9.56
C LEU A 61 19.56 -6.29 -11.06
N THR A 62 19.10 -5.33 -11.85
CA THR A 62 19.04 -5.40 -13.32
C THR A 62 19.99 -4.38 -13.92
N ASP A 63 20.77 -4.76 -14.92
CA ASP A 63 21.69 -3.85 -15.63
C ASP A 63 21.11 -3.27 -16.93
N ALA A 64 21.85 -2.37 -17.57
CA ALA A 64 21.41 -1.70 -18.79
C ALA A 64 21.18 -2.65 -19.98
N THR A 65 21.74 -3.87 -19.93
CA THR A 65 21.55 -4.92 -20.94
C THR A 65 20.39 -5.87 -20.61
N GLY A 66 19.83 -5.77 -19.41
CA GLY A 66 18.80 -6.66 -18.88
C GLY A 66 19.33 -7.88 -18.13
N ALA A 67 20.65 -7.97 -17.90
CA ALA A 67 21.22 -9.02 -17.05
C ALA A 67 20.78 -8.81 -15.60
N GLN A 68 20.45 -9.91 -14.91
CA GLN A 68 19.92 -9.86 -13.55
C GLN A 68 20.79 -10.67 -12.57
N ALA A 69 20.88 -10.17 -11.34
CA ALA A 69 21.42 -10.89 -10.20
C ALA A 69 20.51 -10.68 -8.98
N THR A 70 20.31 -11.74 -8.19
CA THR A 70 19.36 -11.72 -7.07
C THR A 70 20.01 -12.20 -5.78
N THR A 71 19.62 -11.61 -4.66
CA THR A 71 19.99 -12.04 -3.30
C THR A 71 18.81 -11.80 -2.34
N ALA A 72 18.97 -12.14 -1.06
CA ALA A 72 18.02 -11.81 -0.01
C ALA A 72 18.67 -10.95 1.08
N THR A 73 17.88 -10.12 1.75
CA THR A 73 18.35 -9.35 2.90
C THR A 73 18.49 -10.22 4.16
N ASN A 74 19.44 -9.86 5.02
CA ASN A 74 19.58 -10.46 6.35
C ASN A 74 18.66 -9.79 7.39
N THR A 75 18.84 -10.10 8.68
CA THR A 75 18.03 -9.55 9.77
C THR A 75 18.23 -8.05 10.01
N GLN A 76 19.31 -7.46 9.49
CA GLN A 76 19.55 -6.01 9.50
C GLN A 76 19.07 -5.33 8.20
N GLY A 77 18.41 -6.07 7.29
CA GLY A 77 18.00 -5.56 5.99
C GLY A 77 19.16 -5.42 5.01
N ALA A 78 20.37 -5.85 5.36
CA ALA A 78 21.56 -5.68 4.54
C ALA A 78 21.65 -6.74 3.45
N TYR A 79 22.18 -6.36 2.28
CA TYR A 79 22.39 -7.25 1.15
C TYR A 79 23.73 -6.96 0.44
N THR A 80 24.20 -7.96 -0.32
CA THR A 80 25.37 -7.87 -1.20
C THR A 80 25.09 -8.63 -2.49
N ILE A 81 25.33 -7.98 -3.64
CA ILE A 81 25.19 -8.57 -4.98
C ILE A 81 26.52 -8.41 -5.74
N SER A 82 26.97 -9.48 -6.39
CA SER A 82 28.09 -9.41 -7.35
C SER A 82 27.61 -8.78 -8.66
N VAL A 83 28.35 -7.79 -9.16
CA VAL A 83 28.09 -7.10 -10.44
C VAL A 83 29.20 -7.33 -11.47
N LYS A 84 30.03 -8.34 -11.24
CA LYS A 84 31.12 -8.71 -12.17
C LYS A 84 30.55 -9.04 -13.55
N GLY A 85 30.96 -8.27 -14.55
CA GLY A 85 30.53 -8.46 -15.95
C GLY A 85 29.19 -7.81 -16.30
N MET A 86 28.57 -7.07 -15.38
CA MET A 86 27.34 -6.31 -15.62
C MET A 86 27.67 -4.85 -16.02
N THR A 87 26.73 -4.19 -16.71
CA THR A 87 26.90 -2.85 -17.26
C THR A 87 25.96 -1.82 -16.63
N ALA A 88 26.50 -0.85 -15.90
CA ALA A 88 25.72 0.27 -15.36
C ALA A 88 25.07 1.12 -16.49
N PRO A 89 23.92 1.79 -16.26
CA PRO A 89 23.21 1.95 -14.98
C PRO A 89 22.53 0.66 -14.47
N PHE A 90 22.34 0.59 -13.15
CA PHE A 90 21.64 -0.50 -12.49
C PHE A 90 20.32 -0.03 -11.88
N LEU A 91 19.29 -0.86 -12.04
CA LEU A 91 18.05 -0.80 -11.28
C LEU A 91 18.12 -1.84 -10.16
N ILE A 92 17.73 -1.48 -8.95
CA ILE A 92 17.64 -2.41 -7.83
C ILE A 92 16.20 -2.39 -7.34
N VAL A 93 15.54 -3.55 -7.32
CA VAL A 93 14.19 -3.73 -6.81
C VAL A 93 14.22 -4.67 -5.63
N ALA A 94 13.65 -4.26 -4.49
CA ALA A 94 13.49 -5.11 -3.32
C ALA A 94 12.00 -5.42 -3.10
N SER A 95 11.65 -6.70 -3.08
CA SER A 95 10.30 -7.20 -2.83
C SER A 95 10.21 -7.80 -1.43
N ASP A 96 9.28 -7.30 -0.62
CA ASP A 96 8.98 -7.81 0.72
C ASP A 96 8.10 -9.06 0.63
N ALA A 97 8.65 -10.21 1.00
CA ALA A 97 7.95 -11.49 0.94
C ALA A 97 6.72 -11.55 1.87
N THR A 98 6.65 -10.70 2.90
CA THR A 98 5.48 -10.61 3.79
C THR A 98 4.33 -9.81 3.18
N GLY A 99 4.61 -9.02 2.15
CA GLY A 99 3.62 -8.17 1.51
C GLY A 99 3.25 -6.90 2.27
N ILE A 100 3.88 -6.62 3.41
CA ILE A 100 3.59 -5.42 4.20
C ILE A 100 4.00 -4.17 3.44
N SER A 101 5.17 -4.21 2.80
CA SER A 101 5.69 -3.12 1.97
C SER A 101 5.48 -3.40 0.48
N THR A 102 5.12 -2.37 -0.29
CA THR A 102 5.19 -2.42 -1.76
C THR A 102 6.66 -2.53 -2.21
N PRO A 103 6.94 -3.06 -3.43
CA PRO A 103 8.30 -3.12 -3.94
C PRO A 103 9.02 -1.77 -3.86
N LEU A 104 10.20 -1.77 -3.25
CA LEU A 104 11.06 -0.60 -3.15
C LEU A 104 12.05 -0.59 -4.29
N VAL A 105 12.44 0.61 -4.73
CA VAL A 105 13.31 0.80 -5.89
C VAL A 105 14.48 1.71 -5.55
N SER A 106 15.64 1.40 -6.13
CA SER A 106 16.82 2.26 -6.12
C SER A 106 17.53 2.18 -7.46
N VAL A 107 18.41 3.14 -7.71
CA VAL A 107 19.18 3.23 -8.96
C VAL A 107 20.64 3.51 -8.66
N LEU A 108 21.53 2.92 -9.44
CA LEU A 108 22.95 3.21 -9.41
C LEU A 108 23.43 3.53 -10.83
N ALA A 109 23.56 4.83 -11.13
CA ALA A 109 23.86 5.30 -12.48
C ALA A 109 25.27 4.91 -12.97
N LYS A 110 26.22 4.74 -12.05
CA LYS A 110 27.61 4.39 -12.35
C LYS A 110 28.25 3.67 -11.16
N LEU A 111 29.14 2.72 -11.42
CA LEU A 111 30.01 2.16 -10.38
C LEU A 111 31.08 3.17 -9.94
N PRO A 112 31.39 3.25 -8.64
CA PRO A 112 32.52 4.02 -8.17
C PRO A 112 33.84 3.42 -8.68
N ASN A 113 34.85 4.28 -8.81
CA ASN A 113 36.22 3.84 -9.06
C ASN A 113 36.79 3.20 -7.77
N GLY A 114 37.62 2.17 -7.92
CA GLY A 114 38.24 1.44 -6.82
C GLY A 114 37.72 0.01 -6.65
N THR A 115 38.25 -0.69 -5.65
CA THR A 115 37.90 -2.08 -5.32
C THR A 115 36.85 -2.21 -4.22
N ALA A 116 36.52 -1.11 -3.53
CA ALA A 116 35.48 -1.11 -2.51
C ALA A 116 34.11 -1.40 -3.15
N PRO A 117 33.23 -2.16 -2.48
CA PRO A 117 31.85 -2.33 -2.94
C PRO A 117 31.17 -0.99 -3.16
N ALA A 118 30.38 -0.89 -4.23
CA ALA A 118 29.46 0.23 -4.39
C ALA A 118 28.36 0.16 -3.33
N VAL A 119 27.85 1.30 -2.90
CA VAL A 119 26.71 1.38 -1.98
C VAL A 119 25.48 1.84 -2.74
N ALA A 120 24.36 1.15 -2.55
CA ALA A 120 23.05 1.56 -3.03
C ALA A 120 22.00 1.07 -2.03
N ASN A 121 21.47 1.95 -1.18
CA ASN A 121 20.36 1.56 -0.30
C ASN A 121 19.05 1.48 -1.09
N VAL A 122 18.09 0.74 -0.55
CA VAL A 122 16.75 0.60 -1.13
C VAL A 122 15.74 1.00 -0.06
N THR A 123 15.30 2.25 -0.10
CA THR A 123 14.41 2.85 0.89
C THR A 123 13.24 3.58 0.24
N THR A 124 12.33 4.13 1.04
CA THR A 124 11.25 5.01 0.54
C THR A 124 11.83 6.23 -0.19
N LEU A 125 12.92 6.81 0.29
CA LEU A 125 13.57 7.97 -0.35
C LEU A 125 14.26 7.61 -1.67
N THR A 126 14.93 6.46 -1.76
CA THR A 126 15.51 6.02 -3.03
C THR A 126 14.43 5.67 -4.05
N THR A 127 13.29 5.16 -3.57
CA THR A 127 12.10 4.90 -4.40
C THR A 127 11.53 6.21 -4.94
N ALA A 128 11.49 7.26 -4.12
CA ALA A 128 11.07 8.58 -4.56
C ALA A 128 12.02 9.15 -5.64
N ILE A 129 13.34 9.00 -5.48
CA ILE A 129 14.31 9.37 -6.51
C ILE A 129 14.09 8.58 -7.80
N ALA A 130 13.90 7.26 -7.71
CA ALA A 130 13.63 6.42 -8.88
C ALA A 130 12.35 6.86 -9.61
N ALA A 131 11.30 7.22 -8.90
CA ALA A 131 10.06 7.74 -9.47
C ALA A 131 10.28 9.08 -10.19
N MET A 132 11.11 9.97 -9.64
CA MET A 132 11.50 11.23 -10.28
C MET A 132 12.31 11.06 -11.58
N LEU A 133 12.75 9.85 -11.91
CA LEU A 133 13.43 9.55 -13.17
C LEU A 133 12.47 9.07 -14.27
N THR A 134 11.19 8.88 -13.97
CA THR A 134 10.19 8.39 -14.92
C THR A 134 9.14 9.46 -15.23
N ALA A 135 8.52 9.36 -16.41
CA ALA A 135 7.48 10.31 -16.82
C ALA A 135 6.14 10.03 -16.12
N SER A 136 5.83 8.75 -15.88
CA SER A 136 4.60 8.30 -15.21
C SER A 136 4.64 8.55 -13.70
N GLY A 137 5.83 8.63 -13.11
CA GLY A 137 6.04 8.57 -11.68
C GLY A 137 6.02 7.17 -11.08
N ASN A 138 5.86 6.12 -11.91
CA ASN A 138 6.04 4.73 -11.49
C ASN A 138 7.54 4.36 -11.62
N PRO A 139 8.24 4.02 -10.52
CA PRO A 139 9.66 3.68 -10.58
C PRO A 139 9.92 2.32 -11.28
N LEU A 140 8.93 1.43 -11.33
CA LEU A 140 9.08 0.13 -12.01
C LEU A 140 9.14 0.25 -13.54
N ASP A 141 8.79 1.40 -14.11
CA ASP A 141 8.98 1.66 -15.55
C ASP A 141 10.47 1.59 -15.96
N LEU A 142 11.37 1.79 -15.00
CA LEU A 142 12.82 1.62 -15.19
C LEU A 142 13.23 0.16 -15.42
N ALA A 143 12.37 -0.83 -15.19
CA ALA A 143 12.67 -2.22 -15.51
C ALA A 143 12.84 -2.48 -17.01
N SER A 144 12.33 -1.57 -17.86
CA SER A 144 12.64 -1.57 -19.29
C SER A 144 14.09 -1.17 -19.52
N THR A 145 14.85 -1.97 -20.27
CA THR A 145 16.24 -1.65 -20.65
C THR A 145 16.36 -0.31 -21.38
N THR A 146 15.32 0.06 -22.15
CA THR A 146 15.28 1.36 -22.85
C THR A 146 15.09 2.53 -21.90
N ALA A 147 14.31 2.36 -20.84
CA ALA A 147 14.13 3.38 -19.81
C ALA A 147 15.38 3.47 -18.92
N LEU A 148 15.91 2.32 -18.47
CA LEU A 148 17.10 2.24 -17.63
C LEU A 148 18.32 2.86 -18.30
N ALA A 149 18.54 2.62 -19.60
CA ALA A 149 19.66 3.20 -20.35
C ALA A 149 19.66 4.74 -20.39
N LYS A 150 18.53 5.40 -20.08
CA LYS A 150 18.43 6.87 -19.98
C LYS A 150 18.79 7.40 -18.60
N VAL A 151 18.96 6.54 -17.60
CA VAL A 151 19.37 6.95 -16.25
C VAL A 151 20.85 7.34 -16.28
N THR A 152 21.12 8.60 -15.94
CA THR A 152 22.48 9.17 -15.93
C THR A 152 22.84 9.68 -14.53
N LEU A 153 24.13 9.84 -14.25
CA LEU A 153 24.57 10.43 -12.98
C LEU A 153 23.99 11.84 -12.76
N PRO A 154 23.99 12.76 -13.76
CA PRO A 154 23.36 14.08 -13.59
C PRO A 154 21.86 14.01 -13.29
N SER A 155 21.10 13.11 -13.92
CA SER A 155 19.66 13.00 -13.65
C SER A 155 19.37 12.51 -12.24
N VAL A 156 20.16 11.56 -11.73
CA VAL A 156 20.06 11.10 -10.33
C VAL A 156 20.40 12.24 -9.36
N GLN A 157 21.48 12.98 -9.61
CA GLN A 157 21.89 14.12 -8.77
C GLN A 157 20.84 15.23 -8.72
N ILE A 158 20.21 15.57 -9.85
CA ILE A 158 19.14 16.56 -9.91
C ILE A 158 17.93 16.11 -9.09
N ALA A 159 17.56 14.83 -9.19
CA ALA A 159 16.47 14.26 -8.41
C ALA A 159 16.78 14.30 -6.90
N THR A 160 18.00 13.93 -6.49
CA THR A 160 18.45 14.03 -5.09
C THR A 160 18.37 15.46 -4.56
N ILE A 161 18.97 16.44 -5.27
CA ILE A 161 18.94 17.85 -4.85
C ILE A 161 17.50 18.37 -4.72
N THR A 162 16.62 17.97 -5.65
CA THR A 162 15.22 18.37 -5.61
C THR A 162 14.51 17.78 -4.40
N LEU A 163 14.77 16.52 -4.07
CA LEU A 163 14.23 15.86 -2.88
C LEU A 163 14.74 16.53 -1.59
N ASP A 164 16.03 16.89 -1.50
CA ASP A 164 16.61 17.58 -0.35
C ASP A 164 15.94 18.93 -0.07
N ALA A 165 15.63 19.68 -1.14
CA ALA A 165 14.91 20.95 -1.04
C ALA A 165 13.47 20.75 -0.52
N ILE A 166 12.78 19.71 -1.01
CA ILE A 166 11.44 19.36 -0.53
C ILE A 166 11.46 18.97 0.95
N LEU A 167 12.50 18.26 1.40
CA LEU A 167 12.66 17.72 2.74
C LEU A 167 13.40 18.65 3.72
N THR A 168 13.76 19.87 3.33
CA THR A 168 14.66 20.73 4.09
C THR A 168 14.31 20.91 5.57
N LYS A 169 13.02 21.10 5.91
CA LYS A 169 12.58 21.23 7.32
C LYS A 169 12.74 19.94 8.12
N ILE A 170 12.47 18.81 7.47
CA ILE A 170 12.57 17.47 8.06
C ILE A 170 14.04 17.08 8.26
N LEU A 171 14.90 17.35 7.27
CA LEU A 171 16.34 17.12 7.37
C LEU A 171 16.92 17.92 8.55
N ALA A 172 16.56 19.20 8.65
CA ALA A 172 17.00 20.07 9.76
C ALA A 172 16.53 19.55 11.13
N GLN A 173 15.27 19.10 11.25
CA GLN A 173 14.75 18.52 12.50
C GLN A 173 15.52 17.28 12.95
N ASN A 174 16.05 16.52 11.99
CA ASN A 174 16.81 15.28 12.25
C ASN A 174 18.33 15.48 12.23
N GLY A 175 18.80 16.73 12.31
CA GLY A 175 20.23 17.05 12.43
C GLY A 175 21.04 16.83 11.15
N ILE A 176 20.38 16.72 9.98
CA ILE A 176 21.03 16.53 8.68
C ILE A 176 21.14 17.86 7.95
N GLN A 177 22.35 18.15 7.45
CA GLN A 177 22.57 19.27 6.54
C GLN A 177 21.97 18.94 5.18
N THR A 178 21.21 19.88 4.62
CA THR A 178 20.52 19.67 3.33
C THR A 178 21.49 19.51 2.17
N ALA A 179 22.61 20.23 2.18
CA ALA A 179 23.62 20.10 1.14
C ALA A 179 24.40 18.79 1.30
N GLY A 180 24.24 17.88 0.34
CA GLY A 180 25.02 16.65 0.27
C GLY A 180 24.43 15.45 1.00
N PHE A 181 23.14 15.50 1.36
CA PHE A 181 22.43 14.29 1.78
C PHE A 181 22.28 13.35 0.58
N ASP A 182 22.90 12.17 0.66
CA ASP A 182 22.81 11.14 -0.37
C ASP A 182 22.11 9.90 0.19
N PRO A 183 20.79 9.72 -0.04
CA PRO A 183 20.05 8.57 0.46
C PRO A 183 20.39 7.27 -0.28
N ILE A 184 21.10 7.33 -1.42
CA ILE A 184 21.46 6.16 -2.23
C ILE A 184 22.84 5.63 -1.82
N GLY A 185 23.87 6.48 -1.91
CA GLY A 185 25.28 6.06 -1.92
C GLY A 185 25.99 6.06 -0.56
N VAL A 186 25.32 6.44 0.53
CA VAL A 186 25.90 6.48 1.88
C VAL A 186 25.40 5.30 2.71
N ALA A 187 26.28 4.66 3.50
CA ALA A 187 25.89 3.53 4.34
C ALA A 187 24.70 3.89 5.26
N PHE A 188 23.71 3.00 5.33
CA PHE A 188 22.43 3.26 6.01
C PHE A 188 22.14 2.20 7.07
N THR A 189 21.62 2.64 8.21
CA THR A 189 21.19 1.78 9.32
C THR A 189 19.77 2.18 9.74
N PRO A 190 18.80 1.24 9.77
CA PRO A 190 17.43 1.51 10.20
C PRO A 190 17.39 1.51 11.73
N ASN A 191 17.52 2.68 12.34
CA ASN A 191 17.62 2.89 13.79
C ASN A 191 16.74 4.03 14.33
N HIS A 192 15.83 4.55 13.51
CA HIS A 192 14.92 5.66 13.79
C HIS A 192 15.61 6.98 14.20
N THR A 193 16.85 7.19 13.74
CA THR A 193 17.60 8.44 13.97
C THR A 193 18.18 8.96 12.66
N GLY A 194 18.53 10.26 12.62
CA GLY A 194 19.18 10.86 11.45
C GLY A 194 18.42 10.58 10.15
N ALA A 195 19.04 9.87 9.21
CA ALA A 195 18.48 9.61 7.88
C ALA A 195 17.27 8.66 7.93
N ASP A 196 17.24 7.74 8.89
CA ASP A 196 16.12 6.83 9.06
C ASP A 196 14.91 7.55 9.67
N ALA A 197 15.15 8.46 10.62
CA ALA A 197 14.08 9.32 11.12
C ALA A 197 13.45 10.18 10.01
N VAL A 198 14.21 10.59 8.98
CA VAL A 198 13.65 11.26 7.80
C VAL A 198 12.71 10.32 7.04
N ILE A 199 13.11 9.07 6.81
CA ILE A 199 12.28 8.04 6.18
C ILE A 199 10.97 7.81 6.96
N ASP A 200 11.05 7.76 8.29
CA ASP A 200 9.89 7.57 9.18
C ASP A 200 8.89 8.74 9.17
N THR A 201 9.36 9.95 8.88
CA THR A 201 8.54 11.18 8.88
C THR A 201 7.77 11.41 7.58
N VAL A 202 8.09 10.66 6.53
CA VAL A 202 7.49 10.81 5.20
C VAL A 202 6.82 9.54 4.74
N SER A 203 5.90 9.68 3.80
CA SER A 203 5.28 8.56 3.11
C SER A 203 5.36 8.77 1.61
N VAL A 204 5.72 7.69 0.92
CA VAL A 204 5.57 7.56 -0.52
C VAL A 204 4.34 6.70 -0.76
N VAL A 205 3.33 7.28 -1.40
CA VAL A 205 2.01 6.65 -1.61
C VAL A 205 1.63 6.72 -3.09
N SER A 206 0.66 5.91 -3.50
CA SER A 206 0.17 5.92 -4.88
C SER A 206 -0.57 7.22 -5.21
N ALA A 207 -0.22 7.84 -6.34
CA ALA A 207 -1.00 8.89 -6.95
C ALA A 207 -2.24 8.32 -7.63
N ALA A 208 -3.25 9.15 -7.86
CA ALA A 208 -4.50 8.72 -8.50
C ALA A 208 -4.30 8.08 -9.88
N ASN A 209 -3.23 8.43 -10.61
CA ASN A 209 -2.89 7.89 -11.93
C ASN A 209 -2.01 6.62 -11.89
N GLY A 210 -1.59 6.15 -10.72
CA GLY A 210 -0.68 5.01 -10.56
C GLY A 210 0.81 5.36 -10.45
N GLY A 211 1.17 6.64 -10.55
CA GLY A 211 2.50 7.14 -10.16
C GLY A 211 2.64 7.24 -8.63
N LEU A 212 3.63 7.99 -8.15
CA LEU A 212 3.86 8.17 -6.71
C LEU A 212 3.73 9.64 -6.25
N LEU A 213 3.27 9.81 -5.01
CA LEU A 213 3.25 11.06 -4.26
C LEU A 213 4.18 10.94 -3.05
N LEU A 214 4.89 12.02 -2.73
CA LEU A 214 5.57 12.21 -1.46
C LEU A 214 4.77 13.15 -0.56
N LEU A 215 4.63 12.79 0.71
CA LEU A 215 4.05 13.65 1.74
C LEU A 215 4.79 13.49 3.08
N SER A 216 4.63 14.46 3.96
CA SER A 216 4.99 14.29 5.38
C SER A 216 3.76 13.84 6.16
N ASN A 217 3.99 12.97 7.14
CA ASN A 217 2.94 12.58 8.08
C ASN A 217 2.47 13.76 8.98
N ALA A 218 3.19 14.90 9.01
CA ALA A 218 2.78 16.12 9.68
C ALA A 218 1.56 16.80 9.04
N THR A 219 1.47 16.74 7.71
CA THR A 219 0.45 17.45 6.92
C THR A 219 0.19 16.67 5.64
N PRO A 220 -0.54 15.55 5.72
CA PRO A 220 -0.72 14.66 4.58
C PRO A 220 -1.51 15.27 3.41
N GLY A 221 -2.20 16.39 3.64
CA GLY A 221 -2.87 17.15 2.58
C GLY A 221 -1.92 17.95 1.67
N THR A 222 -0.64 18.11 2.04
CA THR A 222 0.38 18.71 1.18
C THR A 222 1.22 17.60 0.54
N THR A 223 1.00 17.38 -0.75
CA THR A 223 1.65 16.31 -1.51
C THR A 223 2.56 16.87 -2.60
N VAL A 224 3.57 16.09 -2.98
CA VAL A 224 4.44 16.36 -4.11
C VAL A 224 4.35 15.18 -5.07
N ALA A 225 3.92 15.43 -6.31
CA ALA A 225 3.97 14.42 -7.36
C ALA A 225 5.42 14.11 -7.71
N LEU A 226 5.77 12.82 -7.76
CA LEU A 226 7.11 12.33 -8.07
C LEU A 226 7.16 11.86 -9.52
N ASN A 227 7.85 12.59 -10.38
CA ASN A 227 8.12 12.27 -11.79
C ASN A 227 9.27 13.16 -12.30
N ASN A 228 9.63 13.01 -13.57
CA ASN A 228 10.69 13.80 -14.21
C ASN A 228 10.39 15.31 -14.38
N GLN A 229 9.21 15.77 -13.96
CA GLN A 229 8.83 17.18 -13.91
C GLN A 229 8.69 17.72 -12.48
N THR A 230 9.00 16.93 -11.45
CA THR A 230 8.99 17.38 -10.06
C THR A 230 9.95 18.56 -9.87
N SER A 231 9.49 19.60 -9.18
CA SER A 231 10.24 20.83 -8.91
C SER A 231 10.28 21.15 -7.41
N GLN A 232 11.19 22.05 -7.01
CA GLN A 232 11.43 22.45 -5.61
C GLN A 232 10.39 23.46 -5.08
N SER A 233 9.16 23.46 -5.62
CA SER A 233 8.14 24.47 -5.32
C SER A 233 7.42 24.25 -3.99
N VAL A 234 7.61 23.10 -3.36
CA VAL A 234 6.96 22.70 -2.10
C VAL A 234 8.01 22.26 -1.10
N THR A 235 7.91 22.76 0.13
CA THR A 235 8.69 22.26 1.28
C THR A 235 7.75 21.61 2.28
N LEU A 236 7.98 20.33 2.57
CA LEU A 236 7.13 19.57 3.48
C LEU A 236 7.34 19.98 4.94
N ALA A 237 6.27 19.93 5.73
CA ALA A 237 6.31 20.26 7.15
C ALA A 237 7.03 19.17 7.96
N ALA A 238 7.67 19.58 9.05
CA ALA A 238 8.27 18.69 10.02
C ALA A 238 7.20 18.17 11.00
N PRO A 239 7.21 16.88 11.40
CA PRO A 239 6.21 16.36 12.33
C PRO A 239 6.32 16.90 13.76
N PRO A 240 5.21 16.89 14.52
CA PRO A 240 5.19 17.39 15.90
C PRO A 240 5.86 16.46 16.91
N ALA A 241 6.14 15.20 16.54
CA ALA A 241 6.81 14.22 17.38
C ALA A 241 8.03 13.63 16.66
N ALA A 242 9.00 13.12 17.42
CA ALA A 242 10.14 12.38 16.88
C ALA A 242 9.66 11.10 16.17
N ALA A 243 10.43 10.64 15.18
CA ALA A 243 10.11 9.45 14.39
C ALA A 243 9.80 8.20 15.25
N ASN A 244 10.58 7.99 16.30
CA ASN A 244 10.53 6.79 17.14
C ASN A 244 9.52 6.85 18.31
N TYR A 245 8.60 7.82 18.33
CA TYR A 245 7.72 8.05 19.48
C TYR A 245 6.81 6.86 19.86
N LEU A 246 6.57 5.93 18.94
CA LEU A 246 5.75 4.72 19.16
C LEU A 246 6.57 3.43 19.37
N GLU A 247 7.90 3.47 19.25
CA GLU A 247 8.73 2.26 19.47
C GLU A 247 8.54 1.66 20.88
N PRO A 248 8.42 2.46 21.97
CA PRO A 248 8.08 1.92 23.28
C PRO A 248 6.72 1.23 23.34
N LEU A 249 5.74 1.73 22.58
CA LEU A 249 4.38 1.18 22.52
C LEU A 249 4.40 -0.19 21.86
N ALA A 250 5.04 -0.34 20.69
CA ALA A 250 5.13 -1.63 19.99
C ALA A 250 5.91 -2.68 20.81
N SER A 251 6.97 -2.26 21.48
CA SER A 251 7.74 -3.12 22.39
C SER A 251 6.88 -3.62 23.55
N LEU A 252 6.05 -2.74 24.13
CA LEU A 252 5.15 -3.12 25.21
C LEU A 252 4.03 -4.05 24.72
N LEU A 253 3.41 -3.77 23.56
CA LEU A 253 2.41 -4.67 22.96
C LEU A 253 2.98 -6.07 22.72
N THR A 254 4.20 -6.16 22.20
CA THR A 254 4.91 -7.45 22.02
C THR A 254 5.12 -8.18 23.35
N ALA A 255 5.53 -7.48 24.40
CA ALA A 255 5.69 -8.07 25.72
C ALA A 255 4.35 -8.58 26.29
N CYS A 256 3.27 -7.80 26.15
CA CYS A 256 1.93 -8.18 26.58
C CYS A 256 1.37 -9.37 25.77
N ALA A 257 1.64 -9.43 24.47
CA ALA A 257 1.26 -10.53 23.61
C ALA A 257 1.99 -11.83 24.00
N ALA A 258 3.28 -11.75 24.35
CA ALA A 258 4.07 -12.88 24.81
C ALA A 258 3.57 -13.49 26.13
N SER A 259 2.94 -12.69 27.00
CA SER A 259 2.30 -13.16 28.24
C SER A 259 0.84 -13.56 28.07
N GLY A 260 0.25 -13.37 26.88
CA GLY A 260 -1.19 -13.59 26.64
C GLY A 260 -2.10 -12.60 27.35
N THR A 261 -1.59 -11.41 27.70
CA THR A 261 -2.30 -10.39 28.49
C THR A 261 -2.55 -9.09 27.73
N LEU A 262 -2.65 -9.17 26.40
CA LEU A 262 -2.74 -8.01 25.51
C LEU A 262 -3.94 -7.11 25.88
N ASN A 263 -5.14 -7.68 26.07
CA ASN A 263 -6.34 -6.91 26.38
C ASN A 263 -6.60 -6.72 27.89
N THR A 264 -5.88 -7.42 28.76
CA THR A 264 -6.14 -7.41 30.21
C THR A 264 -5.14 -6.60 31.02
N SER A 265 -3.87 -6.56 30.61
CA SER A 265 -2.79 -5.95 31.40
C SER A 265 -1.93 -4.95 30.62
N CYS A 266 -2.19 -4.74 29.33
CA CYS A 266 -1.43 -3.78 28.50
C CYS A 266 -1.90 -2.32 28.66
N SER A 267 -2.47 -1.99 29.82
CA SER A 267 -3.15 -0.72 30.12
C SER A 267 -2.34 0.57 29.87
N PRO A 268 -0.99 0.59 29.89
CA PRO A 268 -0.25 1.77 29.45
C PRO A 268 -0.23 1.96 27.93
N ALA A 269 -0.27 0.88 27.15
CA ALA A 269 -0.23 0.93 25.68
C ALA A 269 -1.62 0.98 25.03
N ILE A 270 -2.63 0.41 25.69
CA ILE A 270 -4.02 0.41 25.23
C ILE A 270 -4.83 1.18 26.27
N ASP A 271 -5.43 2.30 25.85
CA ASP A 271 -6.24 3.14 26.73
C ASP A 271 -7.43 2.34 27.27
N SER A 272 -7.79 2.57 28.53
CA SER A 272 -9.00 1.99 29.15
C SER A 272 -10.30 2.28 28.40
N ALA A 273 -10.36 3.36 27.61
CA ALA A 273 -11.46 3.75 26.75
C ALA A 273 -11.21 3.37 25.27
N TYR A 274 -10.27 2.45 25.01
CA TYR A 274 -10.04 1.92 23.67
C TYR A 274 -11.33 1.35 23.10
N LEU A 275 -11.70 1.85 21.93
CA LEU A 275 -12.83 1.38 21.16
C LEU A 275 -12.46 1.48 19.68
N GLU A 276 -12.46 0.35 19.00
CA GLU A 276 -12.20 0.26 17.58
C GLU A 276 -13.21 -0.71 16.98
N ASN A 277 -13.93 -0.26 15.95
CA ASN A 277 -14.87 -1.12 15.21
C ASN A 277 -15.86 -1.89 16.10
N GLY A 278 -16.39 -1.25 17.15
CA GLY A 278 -17.35 -1.84 18.08
C GLY A 278 -16.75 -2.78 19.12
N SER A 279 -15.43 -2.90 19.20
CA SER A 279 -14.71 -3.78 20.11
C SER A 279 -13.74 -3.03 21.01
N THR A 280 -13.64 -3.44 22.27
CA THR A 280 -12.60 -3.01 23.22
C THR A 280 -11.38 -3.95 23.22
N ASP A 281 -11.46 -5.04 22.45
CA ASP A 281 -10.37 -6.00 22.23
C ASP A 281 -9.66 -5.66 20.91
N LEU A 282 -8.34 -5.47 20.98
CA LEU A 282 -7.50 -5.06 19.85
C LEU A 282 -7.51 -6.10 18.71
N ALA A 283 -7.51 -7.40 19.02
CA ALA A 283 -7.54 -8.43 17.98
C ALA A 283 -8.92 -8.48 17.30
N VAL A 284 -9.99 -8.50 18.10
CA VAL A 284 -11.37 -8.60 17.60
C VAL A 284 -11.77 -7.36 16.80
N ALA A 285 -11.31 -6.18 17.22
CA ALA A 285 -11.50 -4.92 16.50
C ALA A 285 -10.92 -4.92 15.08
N HIS A 286 -9.95 -5.78 14.82
CA HIS A 286 -9.31 -5.96 13.52
C HIS A 286 -9.68 -7.30 12.85
N GLY A 287 -10.79 -7.92 13.25
CA GLY A 287 -11.31 -9.13 12.61
C GLY A 287 -10.51 -10.40 12.89
N LEU A 288 -9.68 -10.39 13.95
CA LEU A 288 -8.90 -11.53 14.41
C LEU A 288 -9.45 -12.06 15.75
N THR A 289 -8.85 -13.13 16.27
CA THR A 289 -9.20 -13.64 17.61
C THR A 289 -8.12 -13.27 18.61
N GLU A 290 -8.46 -13.09 19.88
CA GLU A 290 -7.48 -12.82 20.94
C GLU A 290 -6.37 -13.89 20.96
N ALA A 291 -6.74 -15.16 20.81
CA ALA A 291 -5.81 -16.28 20.76
C ALA A 291 -4.80 -16.17 19.60
N THR A 292 -5.18 -15.53 18.48
CA THR A 292 -4.29 -15.28 17.34
C THR A 292 -3.11 -14.40 17.72
N PHE A 293 -3.27 -13.48 18.68
CA PHE A 293 -2.22 -12.56 19.12
C PHE A 293 -1.36 -13.10 20.27
N ASN A 294 -1.63 -14.31 20.78
CA ASN A 294 -0.76 -14.92 21.77
C ASN A 294 0.63 -15.19 21.16
N GLY A 295 1.67 -14.59 21.74
CA GLY A 295 3.04 -14.64 21.23
C GLY A 295 3.29 -13.85 19.94
N ALA A 296 2.36 -12.98 19.52
CA ALA A 296 2.58 -12.11 18.37
C ALA A 296 3.64 -11.03 18.66
N VAL A 297 4.33 -10.61 17.60
CA VAL A 297 5.33 -9.54 17.61
C VAL A 297 4.76 -8.35 16.86
N PHE A 298 4.73 -7.19 17.51
CA PHE A 298 4.37 -5.92 16.91
C PHE A 298 5.65 -5.27 16.37
N GLY A 299 5.69 -5.05 15.06
CA GLY A 299 6.79 -4.33 14.41
C GLY A 299 6.73 -2.84 14.67
N SER A 300 7.76 -2.12 14.21
CA SER A 300 7.84 -0.66 14.32
C SER A 300 6.63 0.01 13.67
N PRO A 301 5.88 0.85 14.40
CA PRO A 301 4.69 1.52 13.90
C PRO A 301 5.01 2.55 12.82
N LYS A 302 4.22 2.57 11.75
CA LYS A 302 4.29 3.61 10.73
C LYS A 302 3.22 4.67 10.99
N THR A 303 3.63 5.92 11.10
CA THR A 303 2.68 7.04 11.23
C THR A 303 2.25 7.53 9.85
N LEU A 304 0.95 7.48 9.60
CA LEU A 304 0.36 7.95 8.34
C LEU A 304 0.01 9.43 8.38
N ALA A 305 -0.55 9.88 9.50
CA ALA A 305 -0.98 11.27 9.67
C ALA A 305 -1.03 11.68 11.14
N PHE A 306 -0.48 12.84 11.46
CA PHE A 306 -0.73 13.55 12.71
C PHE A 306 -1.95 14.48 12.55
N PHE A 307 -2.78 14.56 13.58
CA PHE A 307 -3.90 15.50 13.65
C PHE A 307 -4.26 15.82 15.11
N THR A 308 -5.10 16.84 15.32
CA THR A 308 -5.53 17.25 16.66
C THR A 308 -7.03 17.04 16.82
N ARG A 309 -7.45 16.50 17.97
CA ARG A 309 -8.87 16.40 18.36
C ARG A 309 -9.00 16.85 19.81
N ASN A 310 -9.89 17.80 20.08
CA ASN A 310 -10.12 18.35 21.41
C ASN A 310 -8.83 18.81 22.13
N GLY A 311 -7.90 19.42 21.39
CA GLY A 311 -6.62 19.91 21.91
C GLY A 311 -5.57 18.84 22.20
N LYS A 312 -5.87 17.55 22.00
CA LYS A 312 -4.89 16.46 22.09
C LYS A 312 -4.27 16.18 20.73
N GLN A 313 -2.99 15.84 20.72
CA GLN A 313 -2.31 15.34 19.53
C GLN A 313 -2.66 13.85 19.35
N LEU A 314 -3.01 13.48 18.12
CA LEU A 314 -3.29 12.11 17.70
C LEU A 314 -2.48 11.76 16.45
N ALA A 315 -2.42 10.46 16.19
CA ALA A 315 -1.82 9.90 15.00
C ALA A 315 -2.68 8.76 14.45
N LEU A 316 -2.91 8.76 13.13
CA LEU A 316 -3.34 7.58 12.39
C LEU A 316 -2.10 6.72 12.16
N VAL A 317 -2.14 5.48 12.65
CA VAL A 317 -0.98 4.60 12.67
C VAL A 317 -1.29 3.27 12.00
N GLN A 318 -0.27 2.72 11.35
CA GLN A 318 -0.23 1.38 10.82
C GLN A 318 0.70 0.56 11.71
N LEU A 319 0.21 -0.52 12.31
CA LEU A 319 0.94 -1.41 13.21
C LEU A 319 1.17 -2.76 12.51
N PRO A 320 2.40 -3.04 12.03
CA PRO A 320 2.73 -4.36 11.50
C PRO A 320 2.68 -5.43 12.59
N VAL A 321 2.11 -6.59 12.29
CA VAL A 321 2.04 -7.71 13.24
C VAL A 321 2.55 -8.99 12.59
N THR A 322 3.45 -9.68 13.27
CA THR A 322 3.88 -11.05 12.94
C THR A 322 3.34 -12.00 14.00
N LEU A 323 2.60 -13.02 13.58
CA LEU A 323 2.05 -14.03 14.48
C LEU A 323 3.15 -14.92 15.05
N ALA A 324 2.87 -15.63 16.14
CA ALA A 324 3.81 -16.58 16.74
C ALA A 324 4.30 -17.68 15.76
N SER A 325 3.52 -17.98 14.71
CA SER A 325 3.91 -18.90 13.64
C SER A 325 5.01 -18.36 12.71
N GLY A 326 5.38 -17.07 12.83
CA GLY A 326 6.24 -16.36 11.90
C GLY A 326 5.51 -15.81 10.67
N THR A 327 4.19 -16.04 10.55
CA THR A 327 3.37 -15.51 9.46
C THR A 327 3.03 -14.05 9.73
N ALA A 328 3.16 -13.17 8.73
CA ALA A 328 2.65 -11.81 8.84
C ALA A 328 1.11 -11.83 8.96
N ALA A 329 0.58 -11.22 10.02
CA ALA A 329 -0.86 -11.00 10.19
C ALA A 329 -1.39 -9.83 9.34
N GLY A 330 -0.50 -9.19 8.58
CA GLY A 330 -0.75 -7.92 7.92
C GLY A 330 -0.46 -6.75 8.85
N VAL A 331 -1.27 -5.70 8.73
CA VAL A 331 -1.14 -4.46 9.50
C VAL A 331 -2.47 -4.04 10.09
N LEU A 332 -2.43 -3.50 11.31
CA LEU A 332 -3.59 -2.92 11.98
C LEU A 332 -3.60 -1.41 11.73
N TYR A 333 -4.74 -0.85 11.32
CA TYR A 333 -4.91 0.60 11.24
C TYR A 333 -5.68 1.07 12.46
N THR A 334 -5.08 1.92 13.28
CA THR A 334 -5.72 2.43 14.49
C THR A 334 -5.31 3.86 14.79
N ILE A 335 -5.82 4.42 15.88
CA ILE A 335 -5.52 5.79 16.32
C ILE A 335 -4.74 5.73 17.64
N ALA A 336 -3.57 6.37 17.64
CA ALA A 336 -2.80 6.63 18.84
C ALA A 336 -3.04 8.08 19.34
N GLN A 337 -2.95 8.29 20.65
CA GLN A 337 -3.11 9.58 21.29
C GLN A 337 -1.93 9.90 22.20
N GLN A 338 -1.51 11.17 22.23
CA GLN A 338 -0.47 11.61 23.14
C GLN A 338 -1.00 11.64 24.58
N LEU A 339 -0.23 11.05 25.50
CA LEU A 339 -0.49 11.11 26.93
C LEU A 339 -0.13 12.49 27.48
N SER A 340 -1.00 13.02 28.35
CA SER A 340 -0.73 14.29 29.05
C SER A 340 0.46 14.18 30.02
N THR A 341 0.67 13.00 30.59
CA THR A 341 1.81 12.65 31.43
C THR A 341 2.36 11.31 30.94
N PRO A 342 3.59 11.25 30.42
CA PRO A 342 4.22 9.99 30.02
C PRO A 342 4.27 8.99 31.19
N VAL A 343 4.12 7.71 30.86
CA VAL A 343 4.20 6.60 31.81
C VAL A 343 5.61 6.04 31.81
N THR A 344 6.22 5.90 32.99
CA THR A 344 7.50 5.19 33.13
C THR A 344 7.23 3.69 33.18
N LEU A 345 7.72 2.95 32.20
CA LEU A 345 7.64 1.49 32.15
C LEU A 345 8.62 0.85 33.15
N ALA A 346 8.43 -0.43 33.45
CA ALA A 346 9.26 -1.17 34.42
C ALA A 346 10.76 -1.18 34.07
N ASN A 347 11.10 -1.06 32.79
CA ASN A 347 12.48 -0.97 32.29
C ASN A 347 13.05 0.46 32.27
N GLY A 348 12.29 1.46 32.77
CA GLY A 348 12.67 2.87 32.79
C GLY A 348 12.33 3.66 31.52
N THR A 349 11.88 2.98 30.45
CA THR A 349 11.47 3.65 29.21
C THR A 349 10.24 4.52 29.44
N GLN A 350 10.22 5.72 28.86
CA GLN A 350 9.05 6.60 28.88
C GLN A 350 8.11 6.25 27.73
N LEU A 351 6.85 5.94 28.07
CA LEU A 351 5.77 5.76 27.11
C LEU A 351 4.95 7.06 27.07
N GLY A 352 4.99 7.76 25.94
CA GLY A 352 4.31 9.06 25.80
C GLY A 352 2.96 8.99 25.08
N TRP A 353 2.55 7.81 24.61
CA TRP A 353 1.40 7.62 23.72
C TRP A 353 0.73 6.27 23.99
N ASP A 354 -0.57 6.20 23.76
CA ASP A 354 -1.40 5.00 23.87
C ASP A 354 -2.34 4.83 22.67
N LEU A 355 -2.89 3.63 22.49
CA LEU A 355 -3.91 3.33 21.48
C LEU A 355 -5.30 3.64 22.05
N ILE A 356 -6.09 4.42 21.31
CA ILE A 356 -7.49 4.73 21.66
C ILE A 356 -8.49 4.12 20.67
N GLY A 357 -8.03 3.71 19.49
CA GLY A 357 -8.92 3.21 18.45
C GLY A 357 -9.73 4.28 17.72
N ASN A 358 -10.45 3.88 16.67
CA ASN A 358 -11.26 4.79 15.85
C ASN A 358 -12.51 5.35 16.53
N GLN A 359 -12.83 4.87 17.74
CA GLN A 359 -13.99 5.24 18.55
C GLN A 359 -15.35 4.92 17.90
N SER A 360 -15.36 4.03 16.90
CA SER A 360 -16.56 3.52 16.25
C SER A 360 -17.27 2.50 17.13
N GLN A 361 -18.57 2.65 17.32
CA GLN A 361 -19.42 1.65 18.00
C GLN A 361 -19.79 0.46 17.12
N PHE A 362 -19.56 0.57 15.81
CA PHE A 362 -19.92 -0.44 14.81
C PHE A 362 -18.67 -0.95 14.12
N ALA A 363 -18.66 -2.24 13.77
CA ALA A 363 -17.59 -2.80 12.97
C ALA A 363 -17.75 -2.38 11.51
N VAL A 364 -16.82 -1.59 11.00
CA VAL A 364 -16.82 -1.14 9.60
C VAL A 364 -15.41 -0.78 9.17
N SER A 365 -15.04 -1.13 7.94
CA SER A 365 -13.82 -0.63 7.32
C SER A 365 -14.11 -0.04 5.95
N ILE A 366 -13.39 1.04 5.62
CA ILE A 366 -13.43 1.67 4.31
C ILE A 366 -11.99 1.79 3.82
N MET A 367 -11.70 1.17 2.68
CA MET A 367 -10.39 1.18 2.05
C MET A 367 -10.52 1.58 0.58
N SER A 368 -9.51 2.21 0.02
CA SER A 368 -9.42 2.38 -1.43
C SER A 368 -9.27 1.03 -2.11
N GLN A 369 -9.86 0.87 -3.29
CA GLN A 369 -9.71 -0.36 -4.07
C GLN A 369 -9.38 -0.10 -5.52
N ILE A 370 -8.68 -1.06 -6.11
CA ILE A 370 -8.50 -1.17 -7.54
C ILE A 370 -8.68 -2.62 -7.98
N GLN A 371 -9.34 -2.82 -9.11
CA GLN A 371 -9.60 -4.15 -9.64
C GLN A 371 -9.34 -4.23 -11.14
N ARG A 372 -8.83 -5.38 -11.58
CA ARG A 372 -8.80 -5.79 -12.98
C ARG A 372 -9.90 -6.82 -13.20
N ARG A 373 -10.70 -6.62 -14.25
CA ARG A 373 -11.76 -7.55 -14.64
C ARG A 373 -11.47 -8.11 -16.01
N THR A 374 -11.43 -9.43 -16.07
CA THR A 374 -11.24 -10.22 -17.27
C THR A 374 -12.44 -11.11 -17.48
N PHE A 375 -13.06 -11.02 -18.65
CA PHE A 375 -14.17 -11.85 -19.08
C PHE A 375 -13.66 -12.91 -20.07
N LEU A 376 -14.12 -14.14 -19.89
CA LEU A 376 -13.78 -15.29 -20.73
C LEU A 376 -14.87 -15.60 -21.77
N ASP A 377 -16.05 -15.03 -21.61
CA ASP A 377 -17.15 -15.14 -22.58
C ASP A 377 -17.01 -14.10 -23.70
N SER A 378 -17.89 -14.20 -24.70
CA SER A 378 -17.91 -13.32 -25.87
C SER A 378 -19.08 -12.33 -25.86
N LYS A 379 -19.73 -12.09 -24.72
CA LYS A 379 -20.84 -11.15 -24.64
C LYS A 379 -20.33 -9.73 -24.89
N LEU A 380 -21.04 -8.99 -25.75
CA LEU A 380 -20.61 -7.67 -26.23
C LEU A 380 -20.35 -6.65 -25.11
N ASN A 381 -21.10 -6.74 -24.01
CA ASN A 381 -21.00 -5.81 -22.88
C ASN A 381 -20.00 -6.25 -21.80
N ASP A 382 -19.45 -7.45 -21.93
CA ASP A 382 -18.46 -8.00 -21.00
C ASP A 382 -17.05 -7.59 -21.45
N VAL A 383 -16.75 -6.31 -21.19
CA VAL A 383 -15.51 -5.66 -21.60
C VAL A 383 -14.44 -5.75 -20.51
N ASN A 384 -13.26 -6.29 -20.85
CA ASN A 384 -12.10 -6.28 -19.95
C ASN A 384 -11.72 -4.85 -19.56
N ARG A 385 -11.48 -4.61 -18.28
CA ARG A 385 -11.36 -3.25 -17.74
C ARG A 385 -10.66 -3.18 -16.39
N TYR A 386 -10.16 -2.00 -16.06
CA TYR A 386 -9.87 -1.58 -14.70
C TYR A 386 -11.05 -0.84 -14.11
N GLU A 387 -11.27 -1.02 -12.81
CA GLU A 387 -12.22 -0.25 -12.02
C GLU A 387 -11.56 0.13 -10.69
N SER A 388 -11.95 1.25 -10.09
CA SER A 388 -11.43 1.69 -8.78
C SER A 388 -12.51 2.40 -7.98
N GLY A 389 -12.30 2.53 -6.68
CA GLY A 389 -13.24 3.14 -5.77
C GLY A 389 -12.96 2.79 -4.32
N LEU A 390 -14.00 2.37 -3.59
CA LEU A 390 -13.92 2.02 -2.18
C LEU A 390 -14.38 0.58 -1.96
N THR A 391 -13.69 -0.15 -1.10
CA THR A 391 -14.23 -1.33 -0.41
C THR A 391 -14.88 -0.83 0.88
N ILE A 392 -16.17 -1.12 1.07
CA ILE A 392 -16.94 -0.73 2.26
C ILE A 392 -17.41 -2.01 2.96
N ALA A 393 -16.62 -2.52 3.89
CA ALA A 393 -16.91 -3.78 4.58
C ALA A 393 -17.65 -3.53 5.89
N ILE A 394 -18.88 -4.06 6.01
CA ILE A 394 -19.69 -4.03 7.23
C ILE A 394 -20.07 -5.48 7.57
N PRO A 395 -19.31 -6.16 8.46
CA PRO A 395 -19.58 -7.54 8.83
C PRO A 395 -20.88 -7.64 9.64
N THR A 396 -21.78 -8.56 9.27
CA THR A 396 -23.09 -8.72 9.93
C THR A 396 -22.97 -9.41 11.29
N ALA A 397 -22.01 -10.34 11.44
CA ALA A 397 -21.79 -11.05 12.70
C ALA A 397 -21.36 -10.11 13.84
N SER A 398 -20.52 -9.12 13.54
CA SER A 398 -20.07 -8.11 14.50
C SER A 398 -21.08 -6.96 14.67
N ASN A 399 -22.12 -6.90 13.84
CA ASN A 399 -23.16 -5.87 13.89
C ASN A 399 -24.57 -6.53 13.84
N PRO A 400 -24.95 -7.37 14.82
CA PRO A 400 -26.13 -8.23 14.71
C PRO A 400 -27.47 -7.49 14.62
N THR A 401 -27.52 -6.22 15.06
CA THR A 401 -28.73 -5.38 14.98
C THR A 401 -28.81 -4.56 13.69
N VAL A 402 -27.73 -4.49 12.91
CA VAL A 402 -27.66 -3.69 11.69
C VAL A 402 -28.24 -4.47 10.52
N TYR A 403 -29.25 -3.88 9.87
CA TYR A 403 -29.84 -4.43 8.65
C TYR A 403 -29.30 -3.75 7.39
N SER A 404 -29.14 -2.42 7.45
CA SER A 404 -28.65 -1.60 6.36
C SER A 404 -27.79 -0.44 6.84
N ALA A 405 -27.02 0.16 5.94
CA ALA A 405 -26.19 1.30 6.23
C ALA A 405 -26.10 2.26 5.04
N SER A 406 -25.89 3.55 5.31
CA SER A 406 -25.58 4.56 4.29
C SER A 406 -24.19 5.15 4.54
N VAL A 407 -23.40 5.33 3.48
CA VAL A 407 -22.08 5.97 3.55
C VAL A 407 -22.08 7.28 2.78
N THR A 408 -21.51 8.32 3.38
CA THR A 408 -21.29 9.63 2.79
C THR A 408 -19.85 10.08 3.02
N GLY A 409 -19.30 10.91 2.13
CA GLY A 409 -17.94 11.43 2.27
C GLY A 409 -17.34 11.87 0.94
N PRO A 410 -16.06 12.26 0.93
CA PRO A 410 -15.35 12.69 -0.27
C PRO A 410 -15.44 11.66 -1.41
N GLY A 411 -15.63 12.14 -2.65
CA GLY A 411 -15.79 11.29 -3.83
C GLY A 411 -17.17 10.62 -3.98
N LEU A 412 -18.07 10.74 -3.00
CA LEU A 412 -19.45 10.24 -3.09
C LEU A 412 -20.41 11.40 -3.35
N ALA A 413 -21.06 11.42 -4.52
CA ALA A 413 -21.99 12.47 -4.92
C ALA A 413 -23.35 12.40 -4.18
N ALA A 414 -23.69 11.23 -3.65
CA ALA A 414 -24.89 10.94 -2.88
C ALA A 414 -24.59 9.82 -1.87
N PRO A 415 -25.44 9.60 -0.85
CA PRO A 415 -25.29 8.45 0.03
C PRO A 415 -25.32 7.14 -0.77
N VAL A 416 -24.33 6.28 -0.53
CA VAL A 416 -24.31 4.91 -1.06
C VAL A 416 -24.88 3.96 -0.01
N TRP A 417 -25.70 3.02 -0.43
CA TRP A 417 -26.46 2.17 0.49
C TRP A 417 -25.96 0.73 0.47
N LEU A 418 -25.88 0.13 1.65
CA LEU A 418 -25.56 -1.27 1.87
C LEU A 418 -26.72 -1.96 2.59
N MET A 419 -26.99 -3.22 2.25
CA MET A 419 -28.08 -4.03 2.79
C MET A 419 -27.77 -5.53 2.75
N GLN A 420 -28.68 -6.36 3.25
CA GLN A 420 -28.53 -7.81 3.21
C GLN A 420 -28.38 -8.34 1.78
N ARG A 421 -27.50 -9.32 1.60
CA ARG A 421 -27.20 -9.94 0.31
C ARG A 421 -28.19 -11.04 -0.04
N ASN A 422 -28.54 -11.16 -1.32
CA ASN A 422 -29.15 -12.36 -1.86
C ASN A 422 -28.05 -13.38 -2.23
N ALA A 423 -27.30 -13.81 -1.21
CA ALA A 423 -26.21 -14.77 -1.34
C ALA A 423 -26.02 -15.60 -0.07
N LEU A 424 -25.50 -16.81 -0.23
CA LEU A 424 -24.98 -17.65 0.84
C LEU A 424 -23.46 -17.68 0.78
N GLY A 425 -22.77 -17.99 1.88
CA GLY A 425 -21.30 -17.93 1.91
C GLY A 425 -20.74 -16.52 2.12
N SER A 426 -21.56 -15.57 2.60
CA SER A 426 -21.16 -14.20 2.91
C SER A 426 -21.67 -13.79 4.30
N SER A 427 -20.96 -12.89 4.97
CA SER A 427 -21.26 -12.42 6.32
C SER A 427 -21.06 -10.92 6.47
N SER A 428 -21.35 -10.18 5.40
CA SER A 428 -21.21 -8.74 5.30
C SER A 428 -22.36 -8.15 4.49
N LEU A 429 -22.69 -6.89 4.73
CA LEU A 429 -23.64 -6.18 3.87
C LEU A 429 -23.08 -6.07 2.44
N GLY A 430 -23.98 -6.00 1.45
CA GLY A 430 -23.64 -5.72 0.05
C GLY A 430 -24.21 -4.37 -0.37
N LEU A 431 -23.55 -3.70 -1.30
CA LEU A 431 -24.05 -2.46 -1.89
C LEU A 431 -25.38 -2.70 -2.61
N SER A 432 -26.30 -1.74 -2.57
CA SER A 432 -27.56 -1.85 -3.32
C SER A 432 -27.28 -1.95 -4.82
N ASP A 433 -28.04 -2.79 -5.51
CA ASP A 433 -28.00 -2.92 -6.96
C ASP A 433 -28.57 -1.67 -7.66
N LEU A 434 -29.50 -0.97 -7.00
CA LEU A 434 -30.11 0.28 -7.46
C LEU A 434 -29.77 1.47 -6.53
N PRO A 435 -29.74 2.72 -7.04
CA PRO A 435 -29.69 3.91 -6.20
C PRO A 435 -30.90 3.97 -5.27
N LEU A 436 -30.67 4.31 -3.99
CA LEU A 436 -31.73 4.45 -2.99
C LEU A 436 -31.68 5.85 -2.37
N SER A 437 -32.85 6.34 -1.94
CA SER A 437 -33.00 7.63 -1.26
C SER A 437 -33.35 7.49 0.23
N ALA A 438 -33.58 6.27 0.70
CA ALA A 438 -33.95 5.95 2.08
C ALA A 438 -33.39 4.59 2.49
N ALA A 439 -33.39 4.31 3.80
CA ALA A 439 -32.90 3.05 4.33
C ALA A 439 -33.71 1.87 3.81
N PRO A 440 -33.07 0.86 3.18
CA PRO A 440 -33.74 -0.38 2.87
C PRO A 440 -34.08 -1.12 4.16
N VAL A 441 -35.28 -1.70 4.19
CA VAL A 441 -35.88 -2.38 5.34
C VAL A 441 -36.18 -3.84 4.99
N SER A 442 -36.40 -4.68 5.99
CA SER A 442 -36.72 -6.09 5.77
C SER A 442 -38.02 -6.28 4.96
N PRO A 443 -38.07 -7.26 4.02
CA PRO A 443 -37.06 -8.27 3.70
C PRO A 443 -36.18 -7.91 2.49
N ALA A 444 -35.91 -6.63 2.24
CA ALA A 444 -35.19 -6.19 1.05
C ALA A 444 -33.73 -6.71 1.01
N THR A 445 -33.34 -7.34 -0.09
CA THR A 445 -31.98 -7.82 -0.34
C THR A 445 -31.40 -7.27 -1.64
N THR A 446 -30.06 -7.23 -1.75
CA THR A 446 -29.36 -6.86 -3.00
C THR A 446 -28.78 -8.08 -3.71
N SER A 447 -28.86 -8.09 -5.04
CA SER A 447 -28.21 -9.09 -5.90
C SER A 447 -26.84 -8.61 -6.42
N SER A 448 -26.37 -7.42 -6.04
CA SER A 448 -25.04 -6.93 -6.44
C SER A 448 -23.91 -7.81 -5.87
N ASN A 449 -24.16 -8.39 -4.68
CA ASN A 449 -23.25 -9.23 -3.92
C ASN A 449 -21.81 -8.71 -3.87
N THR A 450 -21.64 -7.39 -3.69
CA THR A 450 -20.33 -6.73 -3.64
C THR A 450 -20.26 -5.64 -2.56
N GLU A 451 -19.10 -5.48 -1.94
CA GLU A 451 -18.74 -4.33 -1.09
C GLU A 451 -17.99 -3.23 -1.86
N LEU A 452 -17.75 -3.44 -3.15
CA LEU A 452 -16.90 -2.59 -3.96
C LEU A 452 -17.73 -1.49 -4.61
N TYR A 453 -17.67 -0.28 -4.05
CA TYR A 453 -18.18 0.91 -4.70
C TYR A 453 -17.18 1.35 -5.76
N ARG A 454 -17.66 1.75 -6.94
CA ARG A 454 -16.83 2.06 -8.10
C ARG A 454 -17.08 3.47 -8.56
N TRP A 455 -16.04 4.30 -8.57
CA TRP A 455 -16.16 5.70 -8.98
C TRP A 455 -15.40 6.04 -10.27
N SER A 456 -14.63 5.09 -10.79
CA SER A 456 -13.81 5.25 -11.99
C SER A 456 -13.61 3.90 -12.65
N TRP A 457 -13.62 3.89 -13.99
CA TRP A 457 -13.50 2.70 -14.82
C TRP A 457 -12.76 3.04 -16.12
N GLN A 458 -12.00 2.07 -16.64
CA GLN A 458 -11.26 2.21 -17.88
C GLN A 458 -11.22 0.88 -18.61
N SER A 459 -11.74 0.84 -19.85
CA SER A 459 -11.61 -0.33 -20.72
C SER A 459 -10.15 -0.63 -21.05
N LEU A 460 -9.82 -1.92 -21.10
CA LEU A 460 -8.52 -2.42 -21.55
C LEU A 460 -8.47 -2.60 -23.07
N SER A 461 -9.63 -2.77 -23.70
CA SER A 461 -9.75 -2.83 -25.15
C SER A 461 -9.78 -1.43 -25.77
N SER A 462 -9.08 -1.24 -26.88
CA SER A 462 -9.20 -0.04 -27.71
C SER A 462 -10.43 -0.06 -28.62
N THR A 463 -11.10 -1.21 -28.77
CA THR A 463 -12.24 -1.41 -29.69
C THR A 463 -13.57 -1.54 -28.98
N ALA A 464 -13.60 -1.66 -27.64
CA ALA A 464 -14.81 -1.80 -26.85
C ALA A 464 -14.76 -0.93 -25.58
N ASN A 465 -15.84 -0.18 -25.34
CA ASN A 465 -15.96 0.71 -24.20
C ASN A 465 -16.97 0.16 -23.18
N PHE A 466 -16.60 0.18 -21.91
CA PHE A 466 -17.50 -0.11 -20.81
C PHE A 466 -18.13 1.17 -20.28
N THR A 467 -19.43 1.12 -20.01
CA THR A 467 -20.12 2.15 -19.22
C THR A 467 -21.08 1.42 -18.28
N PRO A 468 -21.03 1.71 -16.96
CA PRO A 468 -21.95 1.09 -16.02
C PRO A 468 -23.39 1.52 -16.30
N ALA A 469 -24.35 0.69 -15.91
CA ALA A 469 -25.75 1.06 -15.99
C ALA A 469 -26.02 2.27 -15.09
N ALA A 470 -26.70 3.30 -15.62
CA ALA A 470 -27.03 4.52 -14.88
C ALA A 470 -27.90 4.25 -13.63
N SER A 471 -28.61 3.13 -13.63
CA SER A 471 -29.43 2.66 -12.52
C SER A 471 -28.66 1.82 -11.50
N SER A 472 -27.32 1.84 -11.48
CA SER A 472 -26.54 1.05 -10.52
C SER A 472 -26.37 1.79 -9.19
N GLY A 473 -26.62 1.09 -8.07
CA GLY A 473 -26.36 1.61 -6.72
C GLY A 473 -24.91 1.48 -6.24
N TYR A 474 -24.07 0.72 -6.97
CA TYR A 474 -22.68 0.43 -6.61
C TYR A 474 -21.65 1.03 -7.59
N TYR A 475 -22.11 1.89 -8.50
CA TYR A 475 -21.28 2.78 -9.31
C TYR A 475 -21.64 4.23 -9.04
N SER A 476 -20.67 5.13 -9.16
CA SER A 476 -20.96 6.55 -9.33
C SER A 476 -21.72 6.76 -10.64
N ALA A 477 -22.62 7.75 -10.63
CA ALA A 477 -23.40 8.10 -11.82
C ALA A 477 -22.52 8.51 -13.01
N GLN A 478 -21.33 9.06 -12.73
CA GLN A 478 -20.29 9.43 -13.70
C GLN A 478 -18.92 9.12 -13.12
N SER A 479 -17.93 8.82 -13.97
CA SER A 479 -16.56 8.63 -13.51
C SER A 479 -16.05 9.93 -12.90
N ILE A 480 -15.43 9.87 -11.73
CA ILE A 480 -14.78 11.01 -11.08
C ILE A 480 -13.27 10.96 -11.31
N ASP A 481 -12.60 12.10 -11.09
CA ASP A 481 -11.14 12.13 -10.91
C ASP A 481 -10.81 12.00 -9.42
N ALA A 482 -10.25 10.85 -9.04
CA ALA A 482 -9.83 10.54 -7.69
C ALA A 482 -8.72 11.45 -7.17
N SER A 483 -8.02 12.22 -8.01
CA SER A 483 -7.06 13.24 -7.56
C SER A 483 -7.70 14.36 -6.74
N THR A 484 -9.03 14.53 -6.90
CA THR A 484 -9.82 15.51 -6.14
C THR A 484 -10.25 15.01 -4.75
N VAL A 485 -10.06 13.72 -4.47
CA VAL A 485 -10.38 13.10 -3.18
C VAL A 485 -9.13 13.21 -2.28
N PRO A 486 -9.20 13.88 -1.12
CA PRO A 486 -8.04 14.01 -0.23
C PRO A 486 -7.53 12.66 0.28
N LEU A 487 -6.21 12.55 0.50
CA LEU A 487 -5.62 11.44 1.24
C LEU A 487 -6.20 11.37 2.66
N TYR A 488 -6.33 10.15 3.20
CA TYR A 488 -6.88 9.91 4.54
C TYR A 488 -8.26 10.53 4.77
N SER A 489 -9.08 10.56 3.72
CA SER A 489 -10.46 11.05 3.77
C SER A 489 -11.28 10.32 4.83
N THR A 490 -12.08 11.09 5.57
CA THR A 490 -13.04 10.57 6.56
C THR A 490 -14.42 10.43 5.93
N TYR A 491 -15.04 9.27 6.13
CA TYR A 491 -16.39 8.94 5.68
C TYR A 491 -17.32 8.80 6.89
N THR A 492 -18.58 9.20 6.72
CA THR A 492 -19.62 9.00 7.73
C THR A 492 -20.49 7.83 7.32
N VAL A 493 -20.59 6.83 8.21
CA VAL A 493 -21.46 5.66 8.04
C VAL A 493 -22.62 5.79 9.01
N THR A 494 -23.85 5.72 8.52
CA THR A 494 -25.07 5.67 9.35
C THR A 494 -25.66 4.28 9.28
N PHE A 495 -25.97 3.69 10.43
CA PHE A 495 -26.45 2.32 10.55
C PHE A 495 -27.94 2.31 10.90
N TYR A 496 -28.69 1.36 10.34
CA TYR A 496 -30.14 1.25 10.51
C TYR A 496 -30.54 -0.17 10.88
N ASP A 497 -31.62 -0.30 11.65
CA ASP A 497 -32.26 -1.56 11.96
C ASP A 497 -33.12 -2.07 10.79
N GLN A 498 -33.76 -3.23 10.97
CA GLN A 498 -34.60 -3.87 9.96
C GLN A 498 -35.88 -3.07 9.60
N ASN A 499 -36.25 -2.06 10.37
CA ASN A 499 -37.40 -1.20 10.15
C ASN A 499 -37.00 0.19 9.61
N GLY A 500 -35.70 0.42 9.37
CA GLY A 500 -35.17 1.70 8.89
C GLY A 500 -34.94 2.73 9.99
N VAL A 501 -34.98 2.33 11.27
CA VAL A 501 -34.66 3.20 12.40
C VAL A 501 -33.14 3.33 12.51
N GLN A 502 -32.65 4.56 12.62
CA GLN A 502 -31.23 4.84 12.79
C GLN A 502 -30.74 4.33 14.16
N LEU A 503 -29.70 3.50 14.12
CA LEU A 503 -29.02 2.92 15.30
C LEU A 503 -27.88 3.81 15.79
N GLY A 504 -27.16 4.46 14.87
CA GLY A 504 -26.01 5.29 15.20
C GLY A 504 -25.16 5.65 13.98
N GLN A 505 -24.04 6.34 14.23
CA GLN A 505 -23.10 6.78 13.20
C GLN A 505 -21.66 6.53 13.61
N SER A 506 -20.81 6.31 12.62
CA SER A 506 -19.35 6.20 12.78
C SER A 506 -18.62 7.08 11.77
N SER A 507 -17.47 7.62 12.18
CA SER A 507 -16.53 8.32 11.30
C SER A 507 -15.32 7.46 11.03
N ILE A 508 -15.13 7.05 9.76
CA ILE A 508 -14.12 6.07 9.36
C ILE A 508 -13.11 6.73 8.42
N ILE A 509 -11.84 6.65 8.76
CA ILE A 509 -10.75 7.15 7.92
C ILE A 509 -10.37 6.05 6.93
N ASN A 510 -10.31 6.38 5.64
CA ASN A 510 -9.73 5.52 4.63
C ASN A 510 -8.18 5.63 4.69
N PRO A 511 -7.44 4.59 5.08
CA PRO A 511 -5.98 4.65 5.14
C PRO A 511 -5.31 4.59 3.76
N GLY A 512 -6.04 4.21 2.71
CA GLY A 512 -5.52 4.06 1.34
C GLY A 512 -5.56 5.35 0.54
N SER A 513 -4.74 5.39 -0.52
CA SER A 513 -4.77 6.48 -1.49
C SER A 513 -5.96 6.32 -2.45
N PRO A 514 -6.74 7.38 -2.72
CA PRO A 514 -7.76 7.36 -3.77
C PRO A 514 -7.13 7.12 -5.15
N LEU A 515 -7.71 6.21 -5.94
CA LEU A 515 -7.18 5.81 -7.25
C LEU A 515 -8.21 6.06 -8.35
N ASN A 516 -7.73 6.43 -9.54
CA ASN A 516 -8.44 6.29 -10.79
C ASN A 516 -8.23 4.88 -11.35
N ALA A 517 -9.13 4.43 -12.22
CA ALA A 517 -8.97 3.11 -12.87
C ALA A 517 -7.68 3.01 -13.69
N ALA A 518 -7.18 4.13 -14.21
CA ALA A 518 -5.91 4.20 -14.93
C ALA A 518 -4.71 3.72 -14.10
N ALA A 519 -4.75 3.86 -12.77
CA ALA A 519 -3.70 3.32 -11.91
C ALA A 519 -3.54 1.79 -12.04
N GLY A 520 -4.54 1.09 -12.58
CA GLY A 520 -4.51 -0.35 -12.77
C GLY A 520 -3.42 -0.81 -13.73
N SER A 521 -2.94 0.06 -14.63
CA SER A 521 -1.81 -0.27 -15.51
C SER A 521 -0.47 -0.29 -14.79
N ALA A 522 -0.36 0.34 -13.61
CA ALA A 522 0.85 0.35 -12.79
C ALA A 522 0.91 -0.84 -11.81
N VAL A 523 -0.18 -1.60 -11.67
CA VAL A 523 -0.26 -2.74 -10.74
C VAL A 523 0.36 -3.98 -11.39
N ALA A 524 1.28 -4.62 -10.66
CA ALA A 524 1.73 -5.97 -10.95
C ALA A 524 0.61 -6.95 -10.55
N TRP A 525 -0.18 -7.41 -11.51
CA TRP A 525 -1.33 -8.29 -11.23
C TRP A 525 -0.89 -9.77 -11.14
N PRO A 526 -1.42 -10.55 -10.17
CA PRO A 526 -1.35 -11.99 -10.27
C PRO A 526 -2.14 -12.46 -11.50
N THR A 527 -1.97 -13.72 -11.90
CA THR A 527 -2.66 -14.29 -13.07
C THR A 527 -3.11 -15.70 -12.74
N LEU A 528 -4.42 -15.94 -12.85
CA LEU A 528 -5.01 -17.28 -12.72
C LEU A 528 -4.38 -18.23 -13.75
N LEU A 529 -4.03 -19.46 -13.35
CA LEU A 529 -3.43 -20.40 -14.30
C LEU A 529 -4.46 -20.80 -15.38
N PRO A 530 -4.08 -20.79 -16.68
CA PRO A 530 -5.01 -21.02 -17.78
C PRO A 530 -5.77 -22.34 -17.72
N ASP A 531 -5.12 -23.42 -17.26
CA ASP A 531 -5.75 -24.74 -17.15
C ASP A 531 -6.91 -24.73 -16.14
N PHE A 532 -6.70 -24.11 -14.98
CA PHE A 532 -7.75 -23.96 -13.97
C PHE A 532 -8.90 -23.10 -14.51
N ALA A 533 -8.58 -21.95 -15.12
CA ALA A 533 -9.58 -21.05 -15.69
C ALA A 533 -10.45 -21.77 -16.73
N THR A 534 -9.83 -22.52 -17.64
CA THR A 534 -10.52 -23.26 -18.70
C THR A 534 -11.41 -24.35 -18.13
N GLN A 535 -10.91 -25.15 -17.18
CA GLN A 535 -11.65 -26.28 -16.64
C GLN A 535 -12.83 -25.86 -15.75
N PHE A 536 -12.69 -24.79 -14.96
CA PHE A 536 -13.68 -24.39 -13.95
C PHE A 536 -14.61 -23.25 -14.37
N LEU A 537 -14.10 -22.26 -15.12
CA LEU A 537 -14.85 -21.06 -15.48
C LEU A 537 -15.54 -21.14 -16.84
N THR A 538 -15.34 -22.20 -17.64
CA THR A 538 -16.01 -22.32 -18.95
C THR A 538 -17.06 -23.45 -18.96
N PRO A 539 -18.17 -23.33 -19.72
CA PRO A 539 -19.22 -24.36 -19.77
C PRO A 539 -18.75 -25.71 -20.35
N ALA A 540 -17.74 -25.68 -21.23
CA ALA A 540 -17.15 -26.88 -21.81
C ALA A 540 -16.04 -27.48 -20.94
N GLY A 541 -15.68 -26.84 -19.83
CA GLY A 541 -14.64 -27.29 -18.91
C GLY A 541 -15.04 -28.56 -18.15
N SER A 542 -14.06 -29.39 -17.82
CA SER A 542 -14.29 -30.64 -17.06
C SER A 542 -14.84 -30.43 -15.65
N LEU A 543 -14.79 -29.20 -15.13
CA LEU A 543 -15.27 -28.81 -13.80
C LEU A 543 -16.48 -27.84 -13.88
N ALA A 544 -17.13 -27.75 -15.04
CA ALA A 544 -18.31 -26.92 -15.27
C ALA A 544 -19.56 -27.37 -14.47
N GLY A 545 -19.63 -28.65 -14.08
CA GLY A 545 -20.67 -29.19 -13.19
C GLY A 545 -20.64 -28.58 -11.79
N ALA A 546 -21.61 -28.92 -10.93
CA ALA A 546 -21.65 -28.39 -9.56
C ALA A 546 -20.40 -28.80 -8.76
N GLN A 547 -19.82 -27.85 -8.00
CA GLN A 547 -18.59 -28.07 -7.22
C GLN A 547 -18.77 -27.64 -5.77
N TYR A 548 -18.26 -28.41 -4.81
CA TYR A 548 -18.28 -28.04 -3.38
C TYR A 548 -16.98 -27.38 -2.91
N ALA A 549 -15.88 -27.68 -3.58
CA ALA A 549 -14.58 -27.11 -3.29
C ALA A 549 -13.74 -27.05 -4.56
N MET A 550 -12.85 -26.07 -4.64
CA MET A 550 -11.94 -25.90 -5.78
C MET A 550 -10.55 -25.54 -5.32
N SER A 551 -9.56 -26.22 -5.91
CA SER A 551 -8.16 -25.85 -5.74
C SER A 551 -7.77 -24.80 -6.78
N VAL A 552 -7.76 -23.53 -6.36
CA VAL A 552 -7.47 -22.38 -7.21
C VAL A 552 -5.96 -22.19 -7.31
N THR A 553 -5.44 -22.02 -8.52
CA THR A 553 -4.00 -21.85 -8.78
C THR A 553 -3.70 -20.58 -9.58
N TRP A 554 -2.65 -19.86 -9.20
CA TRP A 554 -2.23 -18.63 -9.88
C TRP A 554 -0.71 -18.45 -9.88
N SER A 555 -0.25 -17.56 -10.75
CA SER A 555 1.12 -17.03 -10.79
C SER A 555 1.14 -15.60 -10.27
N SER A 556 2.16 -15.27 -9.49
CA SER A 556 2.48 -13.90 -9.04
C SER A 556 3.73 -13.35 -9.75
N LEU A 557 4.22 -14.07 -10.75
CA LEU A 557 5.38 -13.65 -11.55
C LEU A 557 4.99 -12.56 -12.55
N VAL A 558 5.71 -11.44 -12.51
CA VAL A 558 5.68 -10.36 -13.50
C VAL A 558 7.11 -10.17 -14.00
N ASN A 559 7.33 -10.37 -15.30
CA ASN A 559 8.67 -10.34 -15.92
C ASN A 559 9.69 -11.29 -15.24
N GLY A 560 9.23 -12.45 -14.78
CA GLY A 560 10.06 -13.45 -14.10
C GLY A 560 10.35 -13.17 -12.62
N GLN A 561 9.83 -12.08 -12.05
CA GLN A 561 9.99 -11.71 -10.65
C GLN A 561 8.68 -11.81 -9.89
N ASN A 562 8.72 -12.20 -8.62
CA ASN A 562 7.55 -12.23 -7.74
C ASN A 562 7.22 -10.82 -7.23
N LEU A 563 6.54 -10.04 -8.08
CA LEU A 563 6.23 -8.62 -7.85
C LEU A 563 4.74 -8.34 -7.68
N ALA A 564 3.87 -9.31 -7.98
CA ALA A 564 2.45 -9.09 -7.77
C ALA A 564 2.14 -8.90 -6.28
N TYR A 565 1.05 -8.18 -5.99
CA TYR A 565 0.60 -8.06 -4.61
C TYR A 565 0.35 -9.47 -4.04
N PRO A 566 0.73 -9.73 -2.77
CA PRO A 566 0.45 -11.02 -2.17
C PRO A 566 -1.05 -11.28 -2.07
N VAL A 567 -1.48 -12.40 -2.63
CA VAL A 567 -2.87 -12.83 -2.59
C VAL A 567 -3.14 -13.41 -1.20
N THR A 568 -3.93 -12.69 -0.42
CA THR A 568 -4.32 -13.06 0.96
C THR A 568 -5.77 -13.55 1.05
N SER A 569 -6.53 -13.40 -0.03
CA SER A 569 -7.88 -13.95 -0.14
C SER A 569 -8.15 -14.46 -1.55
N VAL A 570 -8.82 -15.60 -1.64
CA VAL A 570 -9.37 -16.09 -2.91
C VAL A 570 -10.87 -16.30 -2.74
N GLN A 571 -11.66 -15.66 -3.60
CA GLN A 571 -13.11 -15.83 -3.62
C GLN A 571 -13.55 -16.54 -4.89
N ILE A 572 -14.48 -17.48 -4.76
CA ILE A 572 -15.33 -17.95 -5.85
C ILE A 572 -16.74 -17.43 -5.58
N GLN A 573 -17.32 -16.77 -6.57
CA GLN A 573 -18.73 -16.40 -6.56
C GLN A 573 -19.41 -17.04 -7.77
N ALA A 574 -20.51 -17.73 -7.53
CA ALA A 574 -21.23 -18.46 -8.55
C ALA A 574 -22.73 -18.21 -8.46
N SER A 575 -23.32 -17.74 -9.57
CA SER A 575 -24.76 -17.50 -9.68
C SER A 575 -25.40 -18.61 -10.51
N PRO A 576 -26.55 -19.15 -10.09
CA PRO A 576 -27.21 -20.24 -10.80
C PRO A 576 -27.81 -19.76 -12.13
N GLY A 577 -27.99 -20.69 -13.06
CA GLY A 577 -28.62 -20.41 -14.35
C GLY A 577 -30.12 -20.14 -14.26
N THR A 578 -30.69 -19.57 -15.31
CA THR A 578 -32.11 -19.16 -15.40
C THR A 578 -33.09 -20.32 -15.21
N GLY A 579 -32.69 -21.56 -15.52
CA GLY A 579 -33.51 -22.77 -15.34
C GLY A 579 -33.52 -23.36 -13.92
N SER A 580 -32.77 -22.80 -12.97
CA SER A 580 -32.58 -23.39 -11.63
C SER A 580 -33.73 -23.13 -10.64
N GLY A 581 -34.57 -22.13 -10.90
CA GLY A 581 -35.60 -21.67 -9.96
C GLY A 581 -35.06 -20.89 -8.74
N SER A 582 -33.74 -20.71 -8.63
CA SER A 582 -33.08 -19.90 -7.60
C SER A 582 -32.33 -18.74 -8.25
N THR A 583 -32.25 -17.61 -7.54
CA THR A 583 -31.41 -16.47 -7.92
C THR A 583 -30.28 -16.22 -6.92
N THR A 584 -30.21 -17.03 -5.86
CA THR A 584 -29.27 -16.83 -4.76
C THR A 584 -27.87 -17.25 -5.19
N ALA A 585 -26.92 -16.31 -5.12
CA ALA A 585 -25.52 -16.61 -5.41
C ALA A 585 -24.88 -17.42 -4.27
N ILE A 586 -23.92 -18.26 -4.64
CA ILE A 586 -23.09 -19.00 -3.68
C ILE A 586 -21.68 -18.43 -3.72
N ASP A 587 -21.26 -17.86 -2.60
CA ASP A 587 -19.90 -17.42 -2.35
C ASP A 587 -19.10 -18.49 -1.61
N GLY A 588 -17.79 -18.46 -1.79
CA GLY A 588 -16.83 -19.22 -1.02
C GLY A 588 -15.51 -18.48 -0.96
N PHE A 589 -14.91 -18.42 0.22
CA PHE A 589 -13.64 -17.74 0.45
C PHE A 589 -12.59 -18.71 0.99
N SER A 590 -11.34 -18.48 0.59
CA SER A 590 -10.17 -18.95 1.30
C SER A 590 -9.39 -17.75 1.82
N ILE A 591 -9.07 -17.78 3.11
CA ILE A 591 -8.28 -16.75 3.82
C ILE A 591 -7.01 -17.32 4.45
N SER A 592 -6.74 -18.60 4.23
CA SER A 592 -5.52 -19.25 4.70
C SER A 592 -4.34 -18.82 3.83
N ALA A 593 -3.14 -18.79 4.44
CA ALA A 593 -1.91 -18.56 3.71
C ALA A 593 -1.80 -19.56 2.53
N PRO A 594 -1.58 -19.08 1.30
CA PRO A 594 -1.55 -19.95 0.13
C PRO A 594 -0.30 -20.82 0.11
N ASN A 595 -0.42 -22.03 -0.43
CA ASN A 595 0.69 -22.95 -0.60
C ASN A 595 1.53 -22.52 -1.80
N ASN A 596 2.83 -22.32 -1.59
CA ASN A 596 3.78 -22.10 -2.67
C ASN A 596 4.16 -23.47 -3.29
N THR A 597 3.77 -23.70 -4.54
CA THR A 597 3.97 -24.99 -5.23
C THR A 597 5.25 -25.01 -6.06
N SER A 598 5.63 -23.85 -6.58
CA SER A 598 6.88 -23.59 -7.31
C SER A 598 7.13 -22.09 -7.31
N VAL A 599 8.33 -21.64 -7.69
CA VAL A 599 8.73 -20.20 -7.61
C VAL A 599 7.65 -19.28 -8.23
N GLY A 600 6.99 -18.49 -7.38
CA GLY A 600 5.96 -17.54 -7.77
C GLY A 600 4.61 -18.13 -8.17
N GLN A 601 4.40 -19.44 -8.04
CA GLN A 601 3.10 -20.09 -8.23
C GLN A 601 2.51 -20.53 -6.90
N PHE A 602 1.21 -20.30 -6.77
CA PHE A 602 0.49 -20.47 -5.52
C PHE A 602 -0.81 -21.25 -5.73
N GLN A 603 -1.26 -21.89 -4.66
CA GLN A 603 -2.49 -22.65 -4.62
C GLN A 603 -3.23 -22.48 -3.29
N THR A 604 -4.56 -22.42 -3.33
CA THR A 604 -5.40 -22.56 -2.14
C THR A 604 -6.72 -23.25 -2.46
N THR A 605 -7.34 -23.87 -1.47
CA THR A 605 -8.66 -24.50 -1.61
C THR A 605 -9.76 -23.56 -1.15
N VAL A 606 -10.73 -23.32 -2.02
CA VAL A 606 -11.93 -22.53 -1.72
C VAL A 606 -13.12 -23.48 -1.59
N PHE A 607 -13.84 -23.38 -0.48
CA PHE A 607 -15.04 -24.18 -0.21
C PHE A 607 -16.30 -23.34 -0.39
N ALA A 608 -17.32 -23.91 -1.03
CA ALA A 608 -18.61 -23.25 -1.19
C ALA A 608 -19.29 -23.04 0.18
N GLY A 609 -19.91 -21.89 0.39
CA GLY A 609 -20.60 -21.56 1.63
C GLY A 609 -19.69 -21.14 2.80
N VAL A 610 -18.37 -21.08 2.61
CA VAL A 610 -17.44 -20.50 3.59
C VAL A 610 -17.31 -19.00 3.36
N ASN A 611 -17.56 -18.20 4.40
CA ASN A 611 -17.47 -16.74 4.33
C ASN A 611 -16.03 -16.21 4.43
N ALA A 612 -15.87 -14.90 4.25
CA ALA A 612 -14.58 -14.22 4.34
C ALA A 612 -13.91 -14.27 5.73
N GLY A 613 -14.61 -14.72 6.78
CA GLY A 613 -14.04 -15.02 8.10
C GLY A 613 -13.61 -16.48 8.27
N GLY A 614 -13.68 -17.30 7.21
CA GLY A 614 -13.35 -18.73 7.27
C GLY A 614 -14.43 -19.60 7.92
N VAL A 615 -15.64 -19.07 8.15
CA VAL A 615 -16.73 -19.79 8.79
C VAL A 615 -17.66 -20.40 7.74
N GLN A 616 -17.97 -21.69 7.88
CA GLN A 616 -18.99 -22.36 7.07
C GLN A 616 -20.38 -21.82 7.44
N THR A 617 -20.99 -21.05 6.54
CA THR A 617 -22.33 -20.46 6.74
C THR A 617 -23.44 -21.29 6.09
N CYS A 618 -23.10 -22.20 5.18
CA CYS A 618 -24.05 -23.10 4.55
C CYS A 618 -23.36 -24.38 4.04
N THR A 619 -23.82 -25.57 4.44
CA THR A 619 -23.10 -26.85 4.18
C THR A 619 -23.51 -27.56 2.88
N ASN A 620 -24.75 -27.38 2.41
CA ASN A 620 -25.29 -28.08 1.23
C ASN A 620 -25.59 -27.13 0.05
N CYS A 621 -24.74 -26.12 -0.13
CA CYS A 621 -24.81 -25.18 -1.25
C CYS A 621 -23.54 -25.30 -2.10
N PRO A 622 -23.50 -26.18 -3.11
CA PRO A 622 -22.37 -26.20 -4.04
C PRO A 622 -22.35 -24.92 -4.87
N PHE A 623 -21.18 -24.56 -5.40
CA PHE A 623 -21.10 -23.66 -6.54
C PHE A 623 -21.93 -24.26 -7.68
N PRO A 624 -23.00 -23.58 -8.14
CA PRO A 624 -23.90 -24.12 -9.16
C PRO A 624 -23.17 -24.42 -10.46
N ALA A 625 -23.67 -25.39 -11.22
CA ALA A 625 -23.16 -25.71 -12.55
C ALA A 625 -23.27 -24.50 -13.51
N LEU A 626 -22.27 -24.32 -14.37
CA LEU A 626 -22.35 -23.34 -15.46
C LEU A 626 -23.36 -23.81 -16.50
N THR A 627 -24.51 -23.14 -16.52
CA THR A 627 -25.65 -23.37 -17.41
C THR A 627 -26.22 -22.02 -17.83
N SER A 628 -27.10 -22.01 -18.86
CA SER A 628 -27.55 -20.76 -19.49
C SER A 628 -28.08 -19.71 -18.50
N GLY A 629 -27.51 -18.51 -18.58
CA GLY A 629 -27.81 -17.39 -17.69
C GLY A 629 -27.10 -17.45 -16.33
N GLY A 630 -26.28 -18.48 -16.09
CA GLY A 630 -25.45 -18.61 -14.90
C GLY A 630 -24.12 -17.87 -15.05
N SER A 631 -23.41 -17.68 -13.94
CA SER A 631 -22.07 -17.10 -13.99
C SER A 631 -21.17 -17.66 -12.90
N ARG A 632 -19.87 -17.65 -13.17
CA ARG A 632 -18.82 -17.91 -12.17
C ARG A 632 -17.73 -16.88 -12.29
N LEU A 633 -17.21 -16.44 -11.16
CA LEU A 633 -15.97 -15.68 -11.10
C LEU A 633 -15.04 -16.27 -10.06
N VAL A 634 -13.74 -16.10 -10.32
CA VAL A 634 -12.67 -16.26 -9.35
C VAL A 634 -12.04 -14.89 -9.15
N GLN A 635 -11.86 -14.49 -7.90
CA GLN A 635 -11.23 -13.24 -7.51
C GLN A 635 -10.00 -13.53 -6.66
N LEU A 636 -8.85 -13.04 -7.09
CA LEU A 636 -7.60 -13.05 -6.32
C LEU A 636 -7.45 -11.70 -5.62
N GLY A 637 -7.69 -11.69 -4.31
CA GLY A 637 -7.68 -10.50 -3.47
C GLY A 637 -6.40 -10.37 -2.64
N GLY A 638 -5.95 -9.14 -2.43
CA GLY A 638 -4.86 -8.80 -1.52
C GLY A 638 -4.95 -7.35 -1.06
N GLY A 639 -4.09 -6.93 -0.14
CA GLY A 639 -4.10 -5.56 0.36
C GLY A 639 -2.71 -5.08 0.78
N GLN A 640 -2.38 -3.85 0.42
CA GLN A 640 -1.11 -3.19 0.76
C GLN A 640 -1.35 -1.69 0.94
N ASN A 641 -0.74 -1.06 1.95
CA ASN A 641 -0.81 0.40 2.16
C ASN A 641 -2.24 0.99 2.13
N GLY A 642 -3.20 0.31 2.74
CA GLY A 642 -4.60 0.73 2.83
C GLY A 642 -5.39 0.61 1.52
N ILE A 643 -4.79 0.02 0.48
CA ILE A 643 -5.43 -0.26 -0.81
C ILE A 643 -5.70 -1.76 -0.92
N THR A 644 -6.92 -2.13 -1.27
CA THR A 644 -7.28 -3.52 -1.62
C THR A 644 -7.23 -3.73 -3.13
N TYR A 645 -6.59 -4.81 -3.57
CA TYR A 645 -6.42 -5.17 -4.97
C TYR A 645 -7.23 -6.42 -5.29
N TYR A 646 -7.92 -6.42 -6.43
CA TYR A 646 -8.73 -7.56 -6.87
C TYR A 646 -8.49 -7.88 -8.34
N ASP A 647 -8.00 -9.08 -8.65
CA ASP A 647 -7.96 -9.61 -10.01
C ASP A 647 -9.12 -10.58 -10.20
N LEU A 648 -10.09 -10.21 -11.04
CA LEU A 648 -11.29 -10.99 -11.29
C LEU A 648 -11.22 -11.62 -12.68
N THR A 649 -11.36 -12.95 -12.73
CA THR A 649 -11.65 -13.68 -13.96
C THR A 649 -13.07 -14.21 -13.89
N LYS A 650 -13.90 -13.83 -14.86
CA LYS A 650 -15.34 -14.13 -14.87
C LYS A 650 -15.78 -14.75 -16.19
N TYR A 651 -16.78 -15.60 -16.11
CA TYR A 651 -17.57 -16.06 -17.26
C TYR A 651 -19.05 -15.86 -16.97
N ASN A 652 -19.77 -15.29 -17.95
CA ASN A 652 -21.21 -15.24 -17.97
C ASN A 652 -21.74 -16.11 -19.13
N ASP A 653 -22.45 -17.20 -18.81
CA ASP A 653 -23.19 -17.99 -19.81
C ASP A 653 -24.49 -17.29 -20.19
#